data_AF-A0AAW1D9G1-F1
#
_entry.id   AF-A0AAW1D9G1-F1
#
_cell.length_a   1.000
_cell.length_b   1.000
_cell.length_c   1.000
_cell.angle_alpha   90.00
_cell.angle_beta   90.00
_cell.angle_gamma   90.00
#
_symmetry.space_group_name_H-M   'P 1'
#
loop_
_entity.id
_entity.type
_entity.pdbx_description
1 polymer ?
#
loop_
_entity_poly.entity_id
_entity_poly.type
_entity_poly.pdbx_seq_one_letter_code
_entity_poly.pdbx_strand_id
1 'polypeptide(L)'
;MYPSFRSELLIIYFFIGYSINGVLSATYIGCFKEKSVQDRLFKGDYVNFRNTLTPDKCIKYCKNNGFAYAGLQYKYECFCSKERPTHKSVANEGECNMKCDGNSAEICGGGQRLSVYSTASEGNARYIGCYKERSVEARLLPEDYRVFRDILTPARCIAYCKEKRYDYAGLEYSNECFCSNMRPSFKSSADENDCNVACAGDENLVCGGNNRLSVYETTDMQTNFVQSNYVGCYADNSDRRSLGSKYGQFQNLLTPEICVGFCYRSGYRFAGVQNSTQCFCGDHYIEDRKVRDSECNQNCANSRLSCGGLLRNAIYHTQISDYSEDGRLEGCFIDNSELRVLSAVRMTFEETNTPKLCFNVCMQLGYKYSGVEYGNECFCGNRSPARDLEVGENHCGMPCPGNRIQHCGGSLRILVHSTSGYQDTRPEVTTPSRPITQRPVPTTTKRSVQTPRPNVQPITQRVTQRTTQRPNQQNNQRPPYQTTTSVYSPVMLTSTSGNGDRTTNRNNGNSNTLNSVRNCVKSVTEIEHKTICKGDLLFKDNFENTISPDKWTYEVKMPWIPDYEFVVLQKKTQNAFVKNGKLHIKPTLMEDEFVRKGRLELQSCTGMLHSEECVRQAATFSILPPIESARITTKETLSFKYGIIQVRAKLPLGDWIVPEIWLEPKRKFYGPSYASGRIRIAMARGNKNLMYGDTEMGNRKLESSVLMGVGENIRGRTIIRDKIDGWHKHFHNYTLIWTPDNLKFLVDGQHEETIMTPETNRLAEIVEFDDNTLITWKTGTKIAPFDQEFYLSLGLTVGGMRDFPDESYSSGHEKPWRNMAVKAMINFWQDRHHWRNTWDDERSVLQVEHVRIQAL
;
A
#
# COMPACT_ATOMS: atom_id res chain seq x y z
N MET A 1 37.81 -70.97 0.14
CA MET A 1 38.20 -70.33 -1.13
C MET A 1 37.21 -69.20 -1.37
N TYR A 2 37.66 -68.05 -1.90
CA TYR A 2 36.95 -66.75 -1.85
C TYR A 2 36.76 -66.14 -0.43
N PRO A 3 36.61 -64.79 -0.29
CA PRO A 3 37.07 -64.06 0.90
C PRO A 3 36.05 -63.10 1.57
N SER A 4 36.57 -62.37 2.57
CA SER A 4 36.00 -61.25 3.35
C SER A 4 35.44 -60.06 2.51
N PHE A 5 34.58 -59.17 3.02
CA PHE A 5 34.71 -58.37 4.27
C PHE A 5 33.37 -57.90 4.92
N ARG A 6 33.38 -57.85 6.27
CA ARG A 6 32.87 -56.85 7.26
C ARG A 6 31.74 -55.86 6.89
N SER A 7 30.87 -55.40 7.80
CA SER A 7 30.58 -55.74 9.23
C SER A 7 29.29 -55.03 9.68
N GLU A 8 28.70 -55.48 10.79
CA GLU A 8 27.44 -54.98 11.37
C GLU A 8 27.63 -53.79 12.33
N LEU A 9 26.58 -52.98 12.56
CA LEU A 9 25.82 -53.03 13.83
C LEU A 9 24.44 -52.35 13.72
N LEU A 10 23.51 -52.74 14.60
CA LEU A 10 22.14 -52.22 14.67
C LEU A 10 22.01 -51.03 15.63
N ILE A 11 21.05 -50.12 15.34
CA ILE A 11 20.25 -49.43 16.38
C ILE A 11 18.77 -49.52 15.97
N ILE A 12 17.92 -49.86 16.93
CA ILE A 12 16.46 -49.99 16.79
C ILE A 12 15.80 -48.64 17.10
N TYR A 13 14.80 -48.23 16.33
CA TYR A 13 13.83 -47.20 16.77
C TYR A 13 12.38 -47.57 16.40
N PHE A 14 11.46 -47.12 17.25
CA PHE A 14 10.05 -47.54 17.28
C PHE A 14 9.19 -46.90 16.19
N PHE A 15 8.13 -47.62 15.78
CA PHE A 15 6.94 -47.01 15.20
C PHE A 15 6.16 -46.23 16.28
N ILE A 16 6.09 -44.90 16.13
CA ILE A 16 4.95 -44.10 16.60
C ILE A 16 4.62 -43.14 15.46
N GLY A 17 3.38 -43.17 14.97
CA GLY A 17 2.94 -42.35 13.85
C GLY A 17 2.41 -40.98 14.29
N TYR A 18 2.71 -39.94 13.50
CA TYR A 18 1.91 -38.72 13.45
C TYR A 18 1.60 -38.39 11.98
N SER A 19 0.32 -38.14 11.68
CA SER A 19 -0.13 -37.94 10.30
C SER A 19 0.15 -36.51 9.85
N ILE A 20 1.20 -36.32 9.04
CA ILE A 20 1.40 -35.09 8.27
C ILE A 20 0.42 -35.05 7.10
N ASN A 21 -0.78 -34.55 7.36
CA ASN A 21 -1.80 -34.22 6.35
C ASN A 21 -1.39 -32.99 5.52
N GLY A 22 -0.28 -33.08 4.81
CA GLY A 22 0.08 -32.14 3.75
C GLY A 22 -0.82 -32.37 2.54
N VAL A 23 -1.87 -31.56 2.41
CA VAL A 23 -2.81 -31.62 1.27
C VAL A 23 -2.05 -31.31 -0.02
N LEU A 24 -2.01 -32.29 -0.93
CA LEU A 24 -1.31 -32.21 -2.21
C LEU A 24 -2.19 -31.45 -3.22
N SER A 25 -2.18 -30.12 -3.15
CA SER A 25 -2.89 -29.29 -4.13
C SER A 25 -2.35 -29.52 -5.54
N ALA A 26 -3.27 -29.72 -6.48
CA ALA A 26 -3.01 -30.08 -7.87
C ALA A 26 -4.09 -29.46 -8.77
N THR A 27 -3.66 -28.89 -9.89
CA THR A 27 -4.53 -28.07 -10.74
C THR A 27 -5.47 -28.92 -11.58
N TYR A 28 -6.78 -28.67 -11.50
CA TYR A 28 -7.75 -29.21 -12.45
C TYR A 28 -7.62 -28.50 -13.81
N ILE A 29 -7.63 -29.28 -14.89
CA ILE A 29 -7.39 -28.83 -16.27
C ILE A 29 -8.70 -28.81 -17.09
N GLY A 30 -9.75 -29.51 -16.62
CA GLY A 30 -11.08 -29.53 -17.24
C GLY A 30 -11.54 -30.92 -17.69
N CYS A 31 -12.75 -30.97 -18.27
CA CYS A 31 -13.37 -32.18 -18.80
C CYS A 31 -12.99 -32.49 -20.27
N PHE A 32 -12.60 -33.73 -20.57
CA PHE A 32 -12.21 -34.19 -21.91
C PHE A 32 -12.99 -35.44 -22.36
N LYS A 33 -13.39 -35.50 -23.63
CA LYS A 33 -14.07 -36.65 -24.27
C LYS A 33 -13.09 -37.58 -24.97
N GLU A 34 -13.10 -38.85 -24.59
CA GLU A 34 -12.40 -39.90 -25.36
C GLU A 34 -13.27 -40.38 -26.53
N LYS A 35 -12.67 -40.63 -27.70
CA LYS A 35 -13.40 -41.04 -28.91
C LYS A 35 -13.68 -42.54 -28.97
N SER A 36 -12.72 -43.35 -28.50
CA SER A 36 -12.82 -44.81 -28.46
C SER A 36 -11.80 -45.37 -27.48
N VAL A 37 -11.93 -46.65 -27.11
CA VAL A 37 -10.94 -47.35 -26.25
C VAL A 37 -9.60 -47.56 -26.99
N GLN A 38 -9.62 -47.46 -28.32
CA GLN A 38 -8.48 -47.61 -29.22
C GLN A 38 -7.73 -46.28 -29.48
N ASP A 39 -8.34 -45.14 -29.17
CA ASP A 39 -7.77 -43.78 -29.28
C ASP A 39 -7.90 -43.05 -27.93
N ARG A 40 -7.34 -43.65 -26.88
CA ARG A 40 -7.27 -43.05 -25.54
C ARG A 40 -6.38 -41.81 -25.55
N LEU A 41 -6.81 -40.79 -24.80
CA LEU A 41 -6.08 -39.53 -24.65
C LEU A 41 -4.87 -39.67 -23.72
N PHE A 42 -4.94 -40.62 -22.79
CA PHE A 42 -3.87 -40.93 -21.85
C PHE A 42 -3.14 -42.21 -22.29
N LYS A 43 -1.83 -42.09 -22.52
CA LYS A 43 -0.96 -43.14 -23.10
C LYS A 43 0.17 -43.57 -22.16
N GLY A 44 0.03 -43.29 -20.87
CA GLY A 44 0.90 -43.76 -19.80
C GLY A 44 0.28 -44.92 -19.01
N ASP A 45 0.47 -44.88 -17.71
CA ASP A 45 0.02 -45.91 -16.76
C ASP A 45 -1.50 -45.87 -16.48
N TYR A 46 -2.06 -46.96 -15.94
CA TYR A 46 -3.49 -47.11 -15.63
C TYR A 46 -3.71 -47.96 -14.38
N VAL A 47 -4.59 -47.50 -13.49
CA VAL A 47 -4.98 -48.21 -12.26
C VAL A 47 -6.47 -48.04 -11.95
N ASN A 48 -7.05 -49.06 -11.31
CA ASN A 48 -8.47 -49.12 -10.96
C ASN A 48 -8.64 -49.08 -9.44
N PHE A 49 -9.16 -47.98 -8.89
CA PHE A 49 -9.32 -47.72 -7.45
C PHE A 49 -10.79 -47.88 -7.01
N ARG A 50 -11.38 -49.07 -7.22
CA ARG A 50 -12.76 -49.37 -6.78
C ARG A 50 -13.00 -48.99 -5.32
N ASN A 51 -14.19 -48.45 -5.04
CA ASN A 51 -14.67 -48.03 -3.71
C ASN A 51 -13.77 -47.00 -2.99
N THR A 52 -12.73 -46.46 -3.65
CA THR A 52 -11.65 -45.73 -2.98
C THR A 52 -10.96 -44.68 -3.86
N LEU A 53 -11.47 -44.37 -5.06
CA LEU A 53 -10.92 -43.33 -5.94
C LEU A 53 -11.30 -41.93 -5.42
N THR A 54 -10.31 -41.04 -5.42
CA THR A 54 -10.45 -39.58 -5.31
C THR A 54 -9.48 -38.93 -6.30
N PRO A 55 -9.65 -37.65 -6.70
CA PRO A 55 -8.68 -36.91 -7.50
C PRO A 55 -7.27 -36.99 -6.90
N ASP A 56 -7.12 -36.61 -5.63
CA ASP A 56 -5.85 -36.69 -4.87
C ASP A 56 -5.16 -38.05 -4.98
N LYS A 57 -5.92 -39.15 -4.89
CA LYS A 57 -5.36 -40.50 -4.96
C LYS A 57 -4.81 -40.83 -6.35
N CYS A 58 -5.54 -40.46 -7.40
CA CYS A 58 -5.09 -40.67 -8.78
C CYS A 58 -3.90 -39.77 -9.12
N ILE A 59 -3.98 -38.49 -8.75
CA ILE A 59 -2.93 -37.48 -8.92
C ILE A 59 -1.63 -37.94 -8.24
N LYS A 60 -1.71 -38.38 -6.98
CA LYS A 60 -0.56 -38.88 -6.21
C LYS A 60 0.04 -40.15 -6.82
N TYR A 61 -0.79 -41.05 -7.35
CA TYR A 61 -0.32 -42.25 -8.06
C TYR A 61 0.44 -41.88 -9.35
N CYS A 62 -0.15 -41.06 -10.22
CA CYS A 62 0.50 -40.65 -11.47
C CYS A 62 1.78 -39.83 -11.22
N LYS A 63 1.78 -38.96 -10.19
CA LYS A 63 2.96 -38.20 -9.76
C LYS A 63 4.12 -39.12 -9.36
N ASN A 64 3.84 -40.09 -8.50
CA ASN A 64 4.85 -41.01 -7.97
C ASN A 64 5.45 -41.90 -9.08
N ASN A 65 4.69 -42.21 -10.13
CA ASN A 65 5.16 -42.97 -11.30
C ASN A 65 5.76 -42.09 -12.42
N GLY A 66 6.02 -40.81 -12.18
CA GLY A 66 6.74 -39.93 -13.11
C GLY A 66 5.94 -39.48 -14.33
N PHE A 67 4.61 -39.44 -14.23
CA PHE A 67 3.71 -38.86 -15.22
C PHE A 67 3.36 -37.42 -14.84
N ALA A 68 3.09 -36.56 -15.84
CA ALA A 68 2.81 -35.13 -15.68
C ALA A 68 1.31 -34.81 -15.49
N TYR A 69 0.43 -35.74 -15.88
CA TYR A 69 -1.02 -35.59 -15.83
C TYR A 69 -1.70 -36.85 -15.28
N ALA A 70 -2.82 -36.64 -14.62
CA ALA A 70 -3.75 -37.66 -14.13
C ALA A 70 -5.14 -37.41 -14.73
N GLY A 71 -5.87 -38.48 -15.07
CA GLY A 71 -7.19 -38.43 -15.68
C GLY A 71 -8.12 -39.44 -15.04
N LEU A 72 -9.29 -39.00 -14.57
CA LEU A 72 -10.24 -39.84 -13.83
C LEU A 72 -11.48 -40.11 -14.68
N GLN A 73 -11.94 -41.36 -14.71
CA GLN A 73 -13.10 -41.81 -15.50
C GLN A 73 -13.94 -42.82 -14.69
N TYR A 74 -15.21 -42.99 -15.06
CA TYR A 74 -16.10 -44.04 -14.55
C TYR A 74 -16.05 -44.26 -13.02
N LYS A 75 -15.94 -43.18 -12.22
CA LYS A 75 -15.90 -43.16 -10.74
C LYS A 75 -14.85 -44.01 -10.00
N TYR A 76 -14.14 -44.91 -10.68
CA TYR A 76 -13.09 -45.78 -10.12
C TYR A 76 -11.83 -45.92 -11.00
N GLU A 77 -11.79 -45.35 -12.21
CA GLU A 77 -10.62 -45.45 -13.10
C GLU A 77 -9.68 -44.24 -13.01
N CYS A 78 -8.38 -44.52 -13.06
CA CYS A 78 -7.30 -43.53 -13.03
C CYS A 78 -6.29 -43.82 -14.14
N PHE A 79 -6.02 -42.82 -14.97
CA PHE A 79 -5.09 -42.88 -16.10
C PHE A 79 -3.99 -41.84 -15.91
N CYS A 80 -2.76 -42.16 -16.35
CA CYS A 80 -1.59 -41.30 -16.23
C CYS A 80 -1.00 -40.96 -17.62
N SER A 81 -0.44 -39.75 -17.78
CA SER A 81 0.16 -39.32 -19.05
C SER A 81 1.33 -38.37 -18.83
N LYS A 82 2.31 -38.37 -19.74
CA LYS A 82 3.37 -37.35 -19.81
C LYS A 82 2.96 -36.17 -20.71
N GLU A 83 1.93 -36.35 -21.54
CA GLU A 83 1.44 -35.39 -22.53
C GLU A 83 0.05 -34.88 -22.14
N ARG A 84 -0.21 -33.58 -22.35
CA ARG A 84 -1.51 -32.94 -22.10
C ARG A 84 -2.51 -33.37 -23.18
N PRO A 85 -3.75 -33.76 -22.83
CA PRO A 85 -4.80 -34.04 -23.81
C PRO A 85 -5.08 -32.84 -24.72
N THR A 86 -5.28 -33.10 -26.02
CA THR A 86 -5.50 -32.04 -27.02
C THR A 86 -6.88 -31.38 -26.87
N HIS A 87 -6.96 -30.06 -27.08
CA HIS A 87 -8.21 -29.30 -26.94
C HIS A 87 -9.32 -29.69 -27.93
N LYS A 88 -8.97 -30.31 -29.07
CA LYS A 88 -9.92 -30.98 -29.98
C LYS A 88 -10.77 -32.07 -29.27
N SER A 89 -10.36 -32.46 -28.07
CA SER A 89 -10.96 -33.47 -27.23
C SER A 89 -11.58 -32.90 -25.94
N VAL A 90 -11.78 -31.58 -25.82
CA VAL A 90 -12.56 -30.99 -24.69
C VAL A 90 -14.04 -31.35 -24.80
N ALA A 91 -14.68 -31.54 -23.64
CA ALA A 91 -16.12 -31.76 -23.46
C ALA A 91 -16.76 -30.58 -22.72
N ASN A 92 -18.10 -30.54 -22.62
CA ASN A 92 -18.74 -29.64 -21.68
C ASN A 92 -18.45 -30.12 -20.25
N GLU A 93 -18.16 -29.21 -19.33
CA GLU A 93 -17.79 -29.54 -17.96
C GLU A 93 -18.88 -30.35 -17.22
N GLY A 94 -20.15 -30.08 -17.53
CA GLY A 94 -21.29 -30.84 -17.02
C GLY A 94 -21.40 -32.30 -17.50
N GLU A 95 -20.54 -32.73 -18.44
CA GLU A 95 -20.40 -34.15 -18.83
C GLU A 95 -19.44 -34.92 -17.92
N CYS A 96 -18.55 -34.22 -17.20
CA CYS A 96 -17.77 -34.76 -16.09
C CYS A 96 -18.58 -34.56 -14.79
N ASN A 97 -19.58 -35.40 -14.58
CA ASN A 97 -20.54 -35.27 -13.46
C ASN A 97 -20.60 -36.52 -12.56
N MET A 98 -19.80 -37.54 -12.83
CA MET A 98 -19.87 -38.81 -12.10
C MET A 98 -19.09 -38.68 -10.78
N LYS A 99 -19.83 -38.83 -9.67
CA LYS A 99 -19.27 -38.76 -8.32
C LYS A 99 -18.23 -39.86 -8.06
N CYS A 100 -17.14 -39.54 -7.38
CA CYS A 100 -16.07 -40.48 -7.06
C CYS A 100 -16.52 -41.58 -6.08
N ASP A 101 -16.06 -42.82 -6.29
CA ASP A 101 -16.39 -43.95 -5.40
C ASP A 101 -15.73 -43.86 -4.02
N GLY A 102 -14.63 -43.10 -3.86
CA GLY A 102 -13.98 -42.86 -2.58
C GLY A 102 -14.49 -41.61 -1.84
N ASN A 103 -15.14 -40.66 -2.53
CA ASN A 103 -15.74 -39.48 -1.94
C ASN A 103 -16.89 -38.95 -2.81
N SER A 104 -18.14 -39.07 -2.35
CA SER A 104 -19.31 -38.66 -3.14
C SER A 104 -19.56 -37.14 -3.19
N ALA A 105 -18.68 -36.33 -2.59
CA ALA A 105 -18.60 -34.88 -2.79
C ALA A 105 -17.66 -34.47 -3.95
N GLU A 106 -16.84 -35.39 -4.45
CA GLU A 106 -15.86 -35.14 -5.53
C GLU A 106 -16.33 -35.72 -6.87
N ILE A 107 -15.74 -35.23 -7.97
CA ILE A 107 -16.04 -35.62 -9.35
C ILE A 107 -14.88 -36.42 -9.96
N CYS A 108 -15.23 -37.54 -10.61
CA CYS A 108 -14.30 -38.49 -11.21
C CYS A 108 -14.72 -38.81 -12.66
N GLY A 109 -14.79 -37.77 -13.48
CA GLY A 109 -15.10 -37.87 -14.91
C GLY A 109 -16.54 -38.27 -15.20
N GLY A 110 -16.71 -39.12 -16.21
CA GLY A 110 -18.01 -39.61 -16.69
C GLY A 110 -17.85 -40.70 -17.76
N GLY A 111 -18.94 -41.03 -18.44
CA GLY A 111 -18.92 -42.05 -19.50
C GLY A 111 -18.12 -41.58 -20.72
N GLN A 112 -16.93 -42.18 -20.94
CA GLN A 112 -15.94 -41.68 -21.91
C GLN A 112 -15.57 -40.20 -21.66
N ARG A 113 -15.58 -39.75 -20.40
CA ARG A 113 -15.22 -38.38 -19.98
C ARG A 113 -14.15 -38.41 -18.91
N LEU A 114 -13.01 -37.80 -19.18
CA LEU A 114 -11.88 -37.67 -18.26
C LEU A 114 -11.94 -36.32 -17.56
N SER A 115 -12.02 -36.34 -16.22
CA SER A 115 -11.64 -35.19 -15.39
C SER A 115 -10.10 -35.17 -15.29
N VAL A 116 -9.45 -34.17 -15.89
CA VAL A 116 -7.99 -34.12 -16.08
C VAL A 116 -7.33 -33.17 -15.09
N TYR A 117 -6.21 -33.58 -14.50
CA TYR A 117 -5.45 -32.84 -13.49
C TYR A 117 -3.95 -32.86 -13.80
N SER A 118 -3.23 -31.81 -13.37
CA SER A 118 -1.76 -31.81 -13.33
C SER A 118 -1.25 -32.62 -12.12
N THR A 119 -0.19 -33.41 -12.30
CA THR A 119 0.55 -34.03 -11.18
C THR A 119 1.68 -33.13 -10.67
N ALA A 120 2.16 -32.24 -11.53
CA ALA A 120 3.20 -31.27 -11.22
C ALA A 120 2.62 -30.21 -10.29
N SER A 121 3.22 -30.10 -9.10
CA SER A 121 2.97 -29.00 -8.17
C SER A 121 3.83 -27.80 -8.59
N GLU A 122 3.56 -27.26 -9.78
CA GLU A 122 3.96 -25.89 -10.11
C GLU A 122 3.19 -24.97 -9.16
N GLY A 123 3.91 -24.37 -8.20
CA GLY A 123 3.29 -23.92 -6.95
C GLY A 123 2.33 -22.74 -7.13
N ASN A 124 1.11 -22.90 -6.58
CA ASN A 124 0.03 -21.92 -6.38
C ASN A 124 0.34 -20.49 -6.82
N ALA A 125 0.32 -20.25 -8.13
CA ALA A 125 0.47 -18.92 -8.70
C ALA A 125 -0.93 -18.37 -8.99
N ARG A 126 -1.47 -17.61 -8.03
CA ARG A 126 -2.85 -17.14 -8.08
C ARG A 126 -3.01 -16.11 -9.18
N TYR A 127 -3.90 -16.37 -10.12
CA TYR A 127 -4.34 -15.35 -11.08
C TYR A 127 -5.09 -14.25 -10.33
N ILE A 128 -4.71 -12.99 -10.57
CA ILE A 128 -5.26 -11.82 -9.87
C ILE A 128 -6.11 -10.91 -10.78
N GLY A 129 -6.43 -11.36 -11.99
CA GLY A 129 -7.32 -10.70 -12.95
C GLY A 129 -6.61 -10.13 -14.18
N CYS A 130 -7.41 -9.58 -15.09
CA CYS A 130 -6.97 -8.88 -16.30
C CYS A 130 -6.83 -7.37 -16.03
N TYR A 131 -5.73 -6.76 -16.49
CA TYR A 131 -5.45 -5.34 -16.29
C TYR A 131 -5.16 -4.62 -17.61
N LYS A 132 -5.67 -3.39 -17.76
CA LYS A 132 -5.46 -2.50 -18.91
C LYS A 132 -4.26 -1.62 -18.69
N GLU A 133 -3.28 -1.71 -19.59
CA GLU A 133 -2.15 -0.80 -19.66
C GLU A 133 -2.53 0.43 -20.50
N ARG A 134 -1.95 1.60 -20.19
CA ARG A 134 -2.37 2.89 -20.79
C ARG A 134 -1.42 3.37 -21.90
N SER A 135 -0.12 3.17 -21.72
CA SER A 135 0.90 3.36 -22.76
C SER A 135 2.18 2.61 -22.37
N VAL A 136 3.14 2.54 -23.30
CA VAL A 136 4.44 1.87 -23.09
C VAL A 136 5.30 2.59 -22.03
N GLU A 137 5.07 3.89 -21.81
CA GLU A 137 5.72 4.66 -20.73
C GLU A 137 5.04 4.49 -19.36
N ALA A 138 3.87 3.84 -19.31
CA ALA A 138 3.04 3.65 -18.13
C ALA A 138 2.72 2.16 -17.88
N ARG A 139 3.73 1.28 -18.06
CA ARG A 139 3.60 -0.15 -17.77
C ARG A 139 3.27 -0.39 -16.30
N LEU A 140 2.39 -1.35 -16.03
CA LEU A 140 1.98 -1.75 -14.70
C LEU A 140 3.01 -2.63 -13.98
N LEU A 141 3.84 -3.34 -14.74
CA LEU A 141 4.95 -4.18 -14.26
C LEU A 141 6.27 -3.75 -14.95
N PRO A 142 6.95 -2.69 -14.45
CA PRO A 142 8.09 -2.08 -15.15
C PRO A 142 9.48 -2.69 -14.87
N GLU A 143 9.69 -3.51 -13.84
CA GLU A 143 11.05 -3.84 -13.37
C GLU A 143 11.86 -4.83 -14.24
N ASP A 144 11.23 -5.85 -14.83
CA ASP A 144 11.91 -6.83 -15.72
C ASP A 144 10.93 -7.31 -16.80
N TYR A 145 11.46 -7.62 -17.99
CA TYR A 145 10.69 -7.97 -19.19
C TYR A 145 11.46 -8.96 -20.07
N ARG A 146 10.74 -9.94 -20.61
CA ARG A 146 11.30 -10.93 -21.53
C ARG A 146 10.28 -11.46 -22.53
N VAL A 147 10.67 -11.47 -23.80
CA VAL A 147 9.91 -12.15 -24.87
C VAL A 147 10.29 -13.64 -24.90
N PHE A 148 9.28 -14.51 -24.94
CA PHE A 148 9.38 -15.97 -25.02
C PHE A 148 8.69 -16.47 -26.30
N ARG A 149 9.35 -16.27 -27.45
CA ARG A 149 8.85 -16.72 -28.76
C ARG A 149 8.53 -18.22 -28.75
N ASP A 150 7.37 -18.57 -29.26
CA ASP A 150 6.91 -19.95 -29.53
C ASP A 150 6.83 -20.88 -28.30
N ILE A 151 7.08 -20.35 -27.10
CA ILE A 151 7.27 -21.16 -25.88
C ILE A 151 6.71 -20.52 -24.60
N LEU A 152 5.99 -19.39 -24.66
CA LEU A 152 5.43 -18.76 -23.47
C LEU A 152 4.21 -19.51 -22.94
N THR A 153 4.13 -19.66 -21.61
CA THR A 153 2.91 -20.01 -20.86
C THR A 153 2.92 -19.25 -19.53
N PRO A 154 1.78 -19.11 -18.81
CA PRO A 154 1.74 -18.47 -17.50
C PRO A 154 2.78 -19.07 -16.54
N ALA A 155 2.82 -20.40 -16.43
CA ALA A 155 3.78 -21.13 -15.59
C ALA A 155 5.24 -20.73 -15.87
N ARG A 156 5.61 -20.53 -17.14
CA ARG A 156 6.98 -20.13 -17.53
C ARG A 156 7.30 -18.68 -17.20
N CYS A 157 6.33 -17.77 -17.34
CA CYS A 157 6.52 -16.38 -16.91
C CYS A 157 6.62 -16.28 -15.39
N ILE A 158 5.71 -16.95 -14.67
CA ILE A 158 5.72 -17.10 -13.21
C ILE A 158 7.07 -17.64 -12.74
N ALA A 159 7.59 -18.71 -13.36
CA ALA A 159 8.88 -19.29 -13.00
C ALA A 159 10.04 -18.31 -13.23
N TYR A 160 10.07 -17.59 -14.36
CA TYR A 160 11.08 -16.57 -14.65
C TYR A 160 11.06 -15.43 -13.62
N CYS A 161 9.89 -14.85 -13.35
CA CYS A 161 9.76 -13.77 -12.36
C CYS A 161 10.12 -14.25 -10.94
N LYS A 162 9.76 -15.48 -10.58
CA LYS A 162 10.09 -16.10 -9.30
C LYS A 162 11.59 -16.37 -9.12
N GLU A 163 12.28 -16.83 -10.16
CA GLU A 163 13.74 -17.00 -10.17
C GLU A 163 14.44 -15.66 -9.92
N LYS A 164 13.93 -14.59 -10.54
CA LYS A 164 14.40 -13.20 -10.34
C LYS A 164 13.97 -12.56 -9.00
N ARG A 165 13.14 -13.24 -8.20
CA ARG A 165 12.55 -12.74 -6.93
C ARG A 165 11.62 -11.54 -7.09
N TYR A 166 10.79 -11.57 -8.12
CA TYR A 166 9.65 -10.67 -8.26
C TYR A 166 8.37 -11.30 -7.72
N ASP A 167 7.56 -10.53 -7.00
CA ASP A 167 6.29 -10.97 -6.40
C ASP A 167 5.17 -11.19 -7.43
N TYR A 168 5.23 -10.52 -8.58
CA TYR A 168 4.23 -10.59 -9.66
C TYR A 168 4.83 -10.97 -11.02
N ALA A 169 4.02 -11.69 -11.79
CA ALA A 169 4.26 -12.02 -13.19
C ALA A 169 3.05 -11.59 -14.03
N GLY A 170 3.27 -10.88 -15.13
CA GLY A 170 2.24 -10.47 -16.08
C GLY A 170 2.54 -10.99 -17.47
N LEU A 171 1.50 -11.42 -18.19
CA LEU A 171 1.62 -11.91 -19.56
C LEU A 171 0.82 -11.03 -20.50
N GLU A 172 1.45 -10.57 -21.59
CA GLU A 172 0.84 -9.74 -22.64
C GLU A 172 1.06 -10.38 -24.01
N TYR A 173 0.20 -10.02 -24.97
CA TYR A 173 0.39 -10.20 -26.41
C TYR A 173 0.97 -11.55 -26.86
N SER A 174 0.47 -12.66 -26.31
CA SER A 174 0.86 -14.06 -26.61
C SER A 174 2.25 -14.51 -26.16
N ASN A 175 3.28 -13.66 -26.31
CA ASN A 175 4.69 -14.03 -26.13
C ASN A 175 5.50 -13.11 -25.20
N GLU A 176 4.87 -12.14 -24.55
CA GLU A 176 5.54 -11.19 -23.65
C GLU A 176 5.32 -11.53 -22.17
N CYS A 177 6.38 -11.47 -21.37
CA CYS A 177 6.37 -11.69 -19.93
C CYS A 177 7.00 -10.50 -19.21
N PHE A 178 6.34 -10.03 -18.15
CA PHE A 178 6.72 -8.89 -17.32
C PHE A 178 6.79 -9.31 -15.86
N CYS A 179 7.73 -8.76 -15.10
CA CYS A 179 7.92 -9.05 -13.69
C CYS A 179 8.02 -7.77 -12.86
N SER A 180 7.55 -7.83 -11.61
CA SER A 180 7.41 -6.66 -10.75
C SER A 180 7.27 -7.04 -9.28
N ASN A 181 7.67 -6.15 -8.38
CA ASN A 181 7.26 -6.14 -6.97
C ASN A 181 6.12 -5.14 -6.70
N MET A 182 5.84 -4.26 -7.67
CA MET A 182 4.70 -3.34 -7.68
C MET A 182 3.45 -4.04 -8.23
N ARG A 183 2.45 -4.24 -7.38
CA ARG A 183 1.17 -4.83 -7.80
C ARG A 183 0.33 -3.83 -8.62
N PRO A 184 -0.28 -4.24 -9.75
CA PRO A 184 -1.33 -3.47 -10.41
C PRO A 184 -2.46 -3.03 -9.46
N SER A 185 -2.95 -1.81 -9.65
CA SER A 185 -4.16 -1.34 -8.97
C SER A 185 -5.41 -1.93 -9.65
N PHE A 186 -6.44 -2.29 -8.87
CA PHE A 186 -7.77 -2.61 -9.40
C PHE A 186 -8.38 -1.44 -10.21
N LYS A 187 -7.89 -0.19 -10.05
CA LYS A 187 -8.27 0.95 -10.90
C LYS A 187 -7.83 0.80 -12.36
N SER A 188 -6.89 -0.12 -12.64
CA SER A 188 -6.48 -0.54 -13.97
C SER A 188 -7.13 -1.87 -14.39
N SER A 189 -8.13 -2.39 -13.67
CA SER A 189 -8.80 -3.64 -14.06
C SER A 189 -9.51 -3.51 -15.41
N ALA A 190 -9.35 -4.53 -16.24
CA ALA A 190 -9.96 -4.65 -17.55
C ALA A 190 -11.24 -5.51 -17.48
N ASP A 191 -11.82 -5.86 -18.63
CA ASP A 191 -12.69 -7.03 -18.67
C ASP A 191 -11.82 -8.29 -18.65
N GLU A 192 -12.27 -9.37 -18.01
CA GLU A 192 -11.57 -10.66 -18.12
C GLU A 192 -11.62 -11.17 -19.57
N ASN A 193 -12.67 -10.80 -20.33
CA ASN A 193 -12.77 -11.10 -21.76
C ASN A 193 -11.83 -10.22 -22.64
N ASP A 194 -11.19 -9.19 -22.09
CA ASP A 194 -10.14 -8.42 -22.80
C ASP A 194 -8.80 -9.17 -22.82
N CYS A 195 -8.56 -10.05 -21.82
CA CYS A 195 -7.43 -10.98 -21.80
C CYS A 195 -7.83 -12.27 -22.53
N ASN A 196 -7.72 -12.24 -23.86
CA ASN A 196 -8.23 -13.30 -24.75
C ASN A 196 -7.20 -13.81 -25.77
N VAL A 197 -5.95 -13.34 -25.72
CA VAL A 197 -4.89 -13.78 -26.63
C VAL A 197 -4.26 -15.08 -26.12
N ALA A 198 -4.26 -16.09 -26.98
CA ALA A 198 -3.69 -17.40 -26.71
C ALA A 198 -2.16 -17.35 -26.54
N CYS A 199 -1.60 -18.17 -25.66
CA CYS A 199 -0.17 -18.23 -25.38
C CYS A 199 0.64 -18.88 -26.50
N ALA A 200 1.79 -18.28 -26.84
CA ALA A 200 2.66 -18.75 -27.92
C ALA A 200 3.23 -20.18 -27.70
N GLY A 201 3.29 -20.67 -26.47
CA GLY A 201 3.74 -22.03 -26.12
C GLY A 201 2.63 -23.02 -25.76
N ASP A 202 1.36 -22.58 -25.69
CA ASP A 202 0.17 -23.44 -25.50
C ASP A 202 -1.08 -22.65 -25.87
N GLU A 203 -1.65 -22.89 -27.06
CA GLU A 203 -2.84 -22.17 -27.57
C GLU A 203 -4.08 -22.29 -26.65
N ASN A 204 -4.04 -23.19 -25.67
CA ASN A 204 -5.13 -23.50 -24.74
C ASN A 204 -4.95 -22.80 -23.39
N LEU A 205 -4.06 -21.80 -23.31
CA LEU A 205 -3.82 -20.92 -22.17
C LEU A 205 -3.87 -19.46 -22.64
N VAL A 206 -4.26 -18.55 -21.75
CA VAL A 206 -4.35 -17.11 -22.03
C VAL A 206 -3.05 -16.41 -21.59
N CYS A 207 -2.53 -15.55 -22.46
CA CYS A 207 -1.35 -14.71 -22.24
C CYS A 207 -1.70 -13.24 -22.56
N GLY A 208 -2.62 -12.68 -21.76
CA GLY A 208 -3.06 -11.30 -21.88
C GLY A 208 -3.89 -11.01 -23.13
N GLY A 209 -3.65 -9.83 -23.69
CA GLY A 209 -4.28 -9.31 -24.90
C GLY A 209 -3.47 -8.15 -25.48
N ASN A 210 -4.11 -7.23 -26.19
CA ASN A 210 -3.49 -6.01 -26.71
C ASN A 210 -3.64 -4.85 -25.69
N ASN A 211 -2.53 -4.39 -25.11
CA ASN A 211 -2.52 -3.49 -23.94
C ASN A 211 -3.37 -4.09 -22.80
N ARG A 212 -3.19 -5.39 -22.57
CA ARG A 212 -3.93 -6.20 -21.59
C ARG A 212 -3.04 -7.27 -20.98
N LEU A 213 -2.88 -7.19 -19.67
CA LEU A 213 -1.96 -8.01 -18.92
C LEU A 213 -2.75 -9.01 -18.07
N SER A 214 -2.53 -10.31 -18.32
CA SER A 214 -2.98 -11.38 -17.42
C SER A 214 -1.99 -11.50 -16.28
N VAL A 215 -2.37 -11.14 -15.06
CA VAL A 215 -1.42 -11.01 -13.93
C VAL A 215 -1.60 -12.11 -12.89
N TYR A 216 -0.47 -12.60 -12.39
CA TYR A 216 -0.36 -13.71 -11.45
C TYR A 216 0.59 -13.34 -10.30
N GLU A 217 0.30 -13.82 -9.09
CA GLU A 217 1.25 -13.83 -7.98
C GLU A 217 2.26 -14.97 -8.17
N THR A 218 3.55 -14.73 -7.91
CA THR A 218 4.59 -15.76 -8.04
C THR A 218 4.68 -16.68 -6.81
N THR A 219 3.94 -16.38 -5.75
CA THR A 219 3.86 -17.12 -4.48
C THR A 219 2.40 -17.20 -3.99
N ASP A 220 2.10 -18.13 -3.06
CA ASP A 220 0.76 -18.29 -2.46
C ASP A 220 0.47 -17.17 -1.45
N MET A 221 0.25 -15.95 -1.98
CA MET A 221 -0.06 -14.77 -1.18
C MET A 221 -1.54 -14.74 -0.81
N GLN A 222 -1.85 -15.01 0.45
CA GLN A 222 -3.23 -14.95 0.97
C GLN A 222 -3.72 -13.50 1.24
N THR A 223 -3.14 -12.52 0.54
CA THR A 223 -3.39 -11.08 0.75
C THR A 223 -4.50 -10.56 -0.14
N ASN A 224 -5.62 -10.14 0.46
CA ASN A 224 -6.65 -9.36 -0.20
C ASN A 224 -6.25 -7.87 -0.21
N PHE A 225 -5.91 -7.29 -1.38
CA PHE A 225 -5.33 -5.94 -1.43
C PHE A 225 -6.38 -4.85 -1.19
N VAL A 226 -7.62 -5.06 -1.63
CA VAL A 226 -8.79 -4.24 -1.25
C VAL A 226 -9.27 -4.44 0.20
N GLN A 227 -8.61 -5.24 1.05
CA GLN A 227 -9.00 -5.35 2.47
C GLN A 227 -8.93 -4.01 3.22
N SER A 228 -8.09 -3.08 2.74
CA SER A 228 -8.04 -1.69 3.22
C SER A 228 -9.32 -0.89 2.94
N ASN A 229 -10.12 -1.31 1.96
CA ASN A 229 -11.39 -0.70 1.58
C ASN A 229 -12.62 -1.40 2.21
N TYR A 230 -12.43 -2.41 3.08
CA TYR A 230 -13.52 -3.17 3.68
C TYR A 230 -14.36 -2.30 4.63
N VAL A 231 -15.68 -2.28 4.42
CA VAL A 231 -16.66 -1.45 5.15
C VAL A 231 -17.33 -2.26 6.28
N GLY A 232 -17.53 -3.56 6.06
CA GLY A 232 -18.15 -4.49 7.01
C GLY A 232 -19.06 -5.51 6.34
N CYS A 233 -19.59 -6.42 7.15
CA CYS A 233 -20.60 -7.39 6.73
C CYS A 233 -22.01 -6.82 6.89
N TYR A 234 -22.86 -6.99 5.88
CA TYR A 234 -24.22 -6.47 5.84
C TYR A 234 -25.23 -7.55 5.48
N ALA A 235 -26.35 -7.60 6.21
CA ALA A 235 -27.47 -8.48 5.91
C ALA A 235 -28.13 -8.08 4.58
N ASP A 236 -28.24 -9.04 3.67
CA ASP A 236 -28.88 -8.86 2.37
C ASP A 236 -30.27 -9.48 2.33
N ASN A 237 -31.10 -9.07 1.37
CA ASN A 237 -32.48 -9.52 1.20
C ASN A 237 -32.83 -9.54 -0.28
N SER A 238 -33.56 -10.57 -0.73
CA SER A 238 -33.90 -10.77 -2.15
C SER A 238 -34.70 -9.62 -2.76
N ASP A 239 -35.60 -9.04 -1.98
CA ASP A 239 -36.68 -8.15 -2.43
C ASP A 239 -36.29 -6.67 -2.25
N ARG A 240 -35.35 -6.40 -1.33
CA ARG A 240 -34.66 -5.12 -1.14
C ARG A 240 -33.18 -5.39 -0.86
N ARG A 241 -32.42 -5.59 -1.93
CA ARG A 241 -30.96 -5.83 -1.89
C ARG A 241 -30.21 -4.67 -1.21
N SER A 242 -29.14 -4.99 -0.49
CA SER A 242 -28.23 -4.01 0.12
C SER A 242 -27.25 -3.40 -0.89
N LEU A 243 -26.99 -4.08 -2.01
CA LEU A 243 -26.37 -3.54 -3.23
C LEU A 243 -27.15 -4.11 -4.42
N GLY A 244 -27.90 -3.27 -5.14
CA GLY A 244 -28.86 -3.71 -6.16
C GLY A 244 -28.54 -3.32 -7.60
N SER A 245 -27.55 -2.45 -7.85
CA SER A 245 -27.40 -1.72 -9.11
C SER A 245 -26.78 -2.53 -10.25
N LYS A 246 -25.90 -3.50 -9.94
CA LYS A 246 -25.33 -4.44 -10.90
C LYS A 246 -24.92 -5.74 -10.22
N TYR A 247 -24.97 -6.83 -10.96
CA TYR A 247 -24.67 -8.18 -10.49
C TYR A 247 -23.67 -8.88 -11.43
N GLY A 248 -22.86 -9.78 -10.89
CA GLY A 248 -21.98 -10.68 -11.65
C GLY A 248 -21.80 -12.02 -10.94
N GLN A 249 -21.85 -13.13 -11.71
CA GLN A 249 -21.67 -14.50 -11.23
C GLN A 249 -20.30 -15.02 -11.68
N PHE A 250 -19.39 -15.24 -10.74
CA PHE A 250 -17.99 -15.58 -10.99
C PHE A 250 -17.67 -16.98 -10.43
N GLN A 251 -17.90 -18.01 -11.26
CA GLN A 251 -17.94 -19.42 -10.81
C GLN A 251 -16.68 -19.91 -10.08
N ASN A 252 -15.50 -19.69 -10.68
CA ASN A 252 -14.22 -20.25 -10.22
C ASN A 252 -13.15 -19.17 -9.95
N LEU A 253 -13.52 -17.89 -10.08
CA LEU A 253 -12.61 -16.75 -10.22
C LEU A 253 -12.88 -15.63 -9.19
N LEU A 254 -13.95 -15.70 -8.40
CA LEU A 254 -14.28 -14.59 -7.51
C LEU A 254 -13.19 -14.36 -6.45
N THR A 255 -12.86 -13.09 -6.26
CA THR A 255 -12.20 -12.57 -5.05
C THR A 255 -12.81 -11.20 -4.74
N PRO A 256 -12.64 -10.67 -3.51
CA PRO A 256 -13.11 -9.32 -3.21
C PRO A 256 -12.47 -8.27 -4.14
N GLU A 257 -11.19 -8.45 -4.44
CA GLU A 257 -10.43 -7.66 -5.42
C GLU A 257 -11.09 -7.61 -6.81
N ILE A 258 -11.43 -8.77 -7.36
CA ILE A 258 -12.05 -8.89 -8.70
C ILE A 258 -13.46 -8.29 -8.70
N CYS A 259 -14.21 -8.43 -7.60
CA CYS A 259 -15.51 -7.76 -7.46
C CYS A 259 -15.37 -6.23 -7.35
N VAL A 260 -14.39 -5.74 -6.57
CA VAL A 260 -14.08 -4.30 -6.47
C VAL A 260 -13.64 -3.73 -7.82
N GLY A 261 -12.82 -4.45 -8.59
CA GLY A 261 -12.45 -4.07 -9.96
C GLY A 261 -13.67 -4.02 -10.90
N PHE A 262 -14.49 -5.07 -10.90
CA PHE A 262 -15.73 -5.15 -11.69
C PHE A 262 -16.72 -4.01 -11.37
N CYS A 263 -16.93 -3.70 -10.10
CA CYS A 263 -17.79 -2.59 -9.69
C CYS A 263 -17.14 -1.23 -9.97
N TYR A 264 -15.83 -1.08 -9.72
CA TYR A 264 -15.08 0.13 -10.06
C TYR A 264 -15.25 0.49 -11.53
N ARG A 265 -14.91 -0.41 -12.47
CA ARG A 265 -15.02 -0.20 -13.92
C ARG A 265 -16.46 -0.14 -14.45
N SER A 266 -17.44 -0.32 -13.56
CA SER A 266 -18.87 -0.11 -13.82
C SER A 266 -19.37 1.22 -13.26
N GLY A 267 -18.48 2.08 -12.77
CA GLY A 267 -18.78 3.39 -12.19
C GLY A 267 -19.29 3.37 -10.74
N TYR A 268 -19.47 2.19 -10.13
CA TYR A 268 -20.14 2.04 -8.84
C TYR A 268 -19.19 2.21 -7.64
N ARG A 269 -19.67 2.88 -6.60
CA ARG A 269 -18.88 3.23 -5.41
C ARG A 269 -18.64 2.09 -4.41
N PHE A 270 -19.51 1.09 -4.39
CA PHE A 270 -19.42 -0.06 -3.50
C PHE A 270 -19.51 -1.38 -4.27
N ALA A 271 -18.78 -2.36 -3.75
CA ALA A 271 -18.77 -3.75 -4.20
C ALA A 271 -19.09 -4.66 -3.01
N GLY A 272 -19.92 -5.68 -3.20
CA GLY A 272 -20.28 -6.67 -2.20
C GLY A 272 -20.05 -8.07 -2.74
N VAL A 273 -19.23 -8.86 -2.08
CA VAL A 273 -19.11 -10.30 -2.37
C VAL A 273 -20.01 -11.11 -1.44
N GLN A 274 -20.67 -12.12 -2.02
CA GLN A 274 -21.68 -12.96 -1.38
C GLN A 274 -21.53 -14.41 -1.84
N ASN A 275 -21.89 -15.36 -0.97
CA ASN A 275 -22.08 -16.78 -1.28
C ASN A 275 -21.01 -17.39 -2.24
N SER A 276 -19.73 -17.20 -1.92
CA SER A 276 -18.54 -17.71 -2.65
C SER A 276 -18.31 -17.21 -4.09
N THR A 277 -19.35 -16.81 -4.81
CA THR A 277 -19.33 -16.65 -6.28
C THR A 277 -20.10 -15.43 -6.80
N GLN A 278 -20.81 -14.71 -5.94
CA GLN A 278 -21.65 -13.58 -6.33
C GLN A 278 -20.96 -12.25 -6.03
N CYS A 279 -21.02 -11.34 -6.99
CA CYS A 279 -20.59 -9.95 -6.85
C CYS A 279 -21.78 -9.02 -7.11
N PHE A 280 -21.98 -8.06 -6.21
CA PHE A 280 -23.02 -7.03 -6.28
C PHE A 280 -22.37 -5.64 -6.26
N CYS A 281 -22.92 -4.68 -6.99
CA CYS A 281 -22.45 -3.30 -7.02
C CYS A 281 -23.56 -2.31 -6.70
N GLY A 282 -23.18 -1.12 -6.24
CA GLY A 282 -24.09 0.02 -6.11
C GLY A 282 -23.38 1.28 -5.61
N ASP A 283 -24.05 2.43 -5.70
CA ASP A 283 -23.50 3.71 -5.24
C ASP A 283 -23.81 4.03 -3.78
N HIS A 284 -24.71 3.26 -3.18
CA HIS A 284 -25.12 3.34 -1.78
C HIS A 284 -25.40 1.92 -1.26
N TYR A 285 -25.25 1.71 0.06
CA TYR A 285 -25.68 0.50 0.75
C TYR A 285 -26.54 0.84 1.97
N ILE A 286 -27.21 -0.15 2.56
CA ILE A 286 -28.11 0.05 3.70
C ILE A 286 -27.32 -0.10 5.01
N GLU A 287 -26.88 1.03 5.57
CA GLU A 287 -26.02 1.08 6.77
C GLU A 287 -26.61 0.37 7.99
N ASP A 288 -27.90 0.55 8.26
CA ASP A 288 -28.63 -0.06 9.40
C ASP A 288 -28.65 -1.60 9.38
N ARG A 289 -28.20 -2.24 8.30
CA ARG A 289 -28.14 -3.71 8.16
C ARG A 289 -26.77 -4.31 8.48
N LYS A 290 -25.86 -3.56 9.14
CA LYS A 290 -24.56 -4.10 9.56
C LYS A 290 -24.73 -5.28 10.51
N VAL A 291 -23.98 -6.35 10.29
CA VAL A 291 -23.92 -7.55 11.14
C VAL A 291 -22.46 -7.90 11.45
N ARG A 292 -22.23 -9.00 12.17
CA ARG A 292 -20.88 -9.46 12.53
C ARG A 292 -20.13 -9.93 11.28
N ASP A 293 -18.86 -9.58 11.17
CA ASP A 293 -18.00 -10.01 10.05
C ASP A 293 -17.81 -11.54 9.97
N SER A 294 -18.04 -12.26 11.07
CA SER A 294 -18.10 -13.73 11.09
C SER A 294 -19.27 -14.33 10.31
N GLU A 295 -20.29 -13.53 9.94
CA GLU A 295 -21.37 -13.96 9.03
C GLU A 295 -20.98 -13.75 7.55
N CYS A 296 -19.82 -13.14 7.29
CA CYS A 296 -19.24 -12.91 5.97
C CYS A 296 -17.94 -13.72 5.73
N ASN A 297 -17.79 -14.87 6.41
CA ASN A 297 -16.58 -15.69 6.40
C ASN A 297 -16.57 -16.86 5.38
N GLN A 298 -17.58 -16.97 4.51
CA GLN A 298 -17.65 -18.03 3.51
C GLN A 298 -16.55 -17.82 2.45
N ASN A 299 -15.69 -18.82 2.25
CA ASN A 299 -14.59 -18.72 1.29
C ASN A 299 -15.09 -18.45 -0.14
N CYS A 300 -14.33 -17.66 -0.89
CA CYS A 300 -14.45 -17.50 -2.33
C CYS A 300 -14.20 -18.83 -3.07
N ALA A 301 -14.84 -19.03 -4.21
CA ALA A 301 -14.58 -20.22 -5.03
C ALA A 301 -13.10 -20.29 -5.45
N ASN A 302 -12.47 -21.44 -5.17
CA ASN A 302 -11.05 -21.73 -5.39
C ASN A 302 -10.05 -20.76 -4.73
N SER A 303 -10.44 -20.05 -3.66
CA SER A 303 -9.57 -19.13 -2.94
C SER A 303 -9.81 -19.17 -1.42
N ARG A 304 -8.79 -18.83 -0.63
CA ARG A 304 -8.87 -18.76 0.84
C ARG A 304 -9.40 -17.41 1.36
N LEU A 305 -9.70 -16.47 0.46
CA LEU A 305 -10.27 -15.17 0.81
C LEU A 305 -11.76 -15.28 1.13
N SER A 306 -12.29 -14.39 1.97
CA SER A 306 -13.71 -14.36 2.34
C SER A 306 -14.56 -13.66 1.26
N CYS A 307 -15.61 -14.35 0.79
CA CYS A 307 -16.60 -13.86 -0.17
C CYS A 307 -18.01 -13.81 0.45
N GLY A 308 -18.14 -13.12 1.58
CA GLY A 308 -19.42 -12.89 2.24
C GLY A 308 -20.02 -14.17 2.82
N GLY A 309 -21.32 -14.36 2.65
CA GLY A 309 -22.06 -15.53 3.10
C GLY A 309 -23.42 -15.65 2.40
N LEU A 310 -24.26 -16.60 2.80
CA LEU A 310 -25.62 -16.71 2.28
C LEU A 310 -26.46 -15.51 2.74
N LEU A 311 -26.90 -14.66 1.80
CA LEU A 311 -27.56 -13.37 2.08
C LEU A 311 -26.74 -12.48 3.04
N ARG A 312 -25.42 -12.47 2.84
CA ARG A 312 -24.45 -11.65 3.59
C ARG A 312 -23.44 -11.05 2.62
N ASN A 313 -23.52 -9.74 2.42
CA ASN A 313 -22.57 -8.98 1.60
C ASN A 313 -21.40 -8.54 2.47
N ALA A 314 -20.20 -9.02 2.15
CA ALA A 314 -18.96 -8.38 2.60
C ALA A 314 -18.74 -7.16 1.72
N ILE A 315 -18.99 -5.95 2.23
CA ILE A 315 -18.98 -4.72 1.44
C ILE A 315 -17.60 -4.05 1.48
N TYR A 316 -17.16 -3.59 0.32
CA TYR A 316 -15.89 -2.90 0.07
C TYR A 316 -16.14 -1.62 -0.74
N HIS A 317 -15.43 -0.55 -0.43
CA HIS A 317 -15.46 0.69 -1.21
C HIS A 317 -14.55 0.57 -2.45
N THR A 318 -14.98 1.08 -3.60
CA THR A 318 -14.20 1.05 -4.85
C THR A 318 -13.24 2.23 -4.99
N GLN A 319 -13.10 3.06 -3.95
CA GLN A 319 -12.35 4.32 -3.95
C GLN A 319 -12.91 5.39 -4.92
N ILE A 320 -14.16 5.25 -5.37
CA ILE A 320 -14.92 6.33 -6.03
C ILE A 320 -15.61 7.16 -4.93
N SER A 321 -15.06 8.34 -4.64
CA SER A 321 -15.47 9.19 -3.52
C SER A 321 -16.85 9.86 -3.69
N ASP A 322 -17.46 10.30 -2.59
CA ASP A 322 -18.57 11.26 -2.60
C ASP A 322 -18.17 12.53 -3.37
N TYR A 323 -16.97 13.03 -3.09
CA TYR A 323 -16.45 14.33 -3.54
C TYR A 323 -16.03 14.43 -5.01
N SER A 324 -16.22 13.40 -5.86
CA SER A 324 -16.39 13.72 -7.28
C SER A 324 -17.76 14.36 -7.45
N GLU A 325 -17.80 15.65 -7.73
CA GLU A 325 -19.00 16.28 -8.32
C GLU A 325 -19.40 15.49 -9.59
N ASP A 326 -20.59 15.76 -10.14
CA ASP A 326 -21.13 15.11 -11.36
C ASP A 326 -20.29 15.37 -12.65
N GLY A 327 -19.06 15.85 -12.49
CA GLY A 327 -18.26 16.63 -13.40
C GLY A 327 -18.56 18.12 -13.25
N ARG A 328 -17.69 18.97 -13.79
CA ARG A 328 -18.06 20.38 -13.91
C ARG A 328 -19.19 20.45 -14.93
N LEU A 329 -20.38 20.86 -14.52
CA LEU A 329 -21.50 21.09 -15.42
C LEU A 329 -21.07 22.08 -16.51
N GLU A 330 -21.16 21.65 -17.77
CA GLU A 330 -20.85 22.49 -18.93
C GLU A 330 -22.08 23.21 -19.46
N GLY A 331 -23.29 22.68 -19.20
CA GLY A 331 -24.58 23.23 -19.60
C GLY A 331 -25.59 22.16 -20.01
N CYS A 332 -26.81 22.59 -20.31
CA CYS A 332 -27.81 21.78 -21.02
C CYS A 332 -27.74 22.12 -22.52
N PHE A 333 -27.70 21.11 -23.39
CA PHE A 333 -27.54 21.31 -24.83
C PHE A 333 -28.67 20.66 -25.64
N ILE A 334 -29.01 21.26 -26.78
CA ILE A 334 -29.86 20.64 -27.80
C ILE A 334 -29.08 19.50 -28.46
N ASP A 335 -29.61 18.28 -28.41
CA ASP A 335 -29.01 17.11 -29.07
C ASP A 335 -29.77 16.70 -30.34
N ASN A 336 -29.19 15.81 -31.14
CA ASN A 336 -29.72 15.36 -32.43
C ASN A 336 -29.44 13.86 -32.63
N SER A 337 -30.42 13.09 -33.12
CA SER A 337 -30.27 11.64 -33.34
C SER A 337 -29.13 11.28 -34.31
N GLU A 338 -28.94 12.09 -35.36
CA GLU A 338 -27.95 11.87 -36.43
C GLU A 338 -26.59 12.51 -36.11
N LEU A 339 -26.60 13.61 -35.36
CA LEU A 339 -25.43 14.44 -35.06
C LEU A 339 -25.30 14.69 -33.56
N ARG A 340 -25.11 13.60 -32.80
CA ARG A 340 -25.01 13.60 -31.34
C ARG A 340 -23.90 14.52 -30.82
N VAL A 341 -24.23 15.37 -29.84
CA VAL A 341 -23.30 16.28 -29.12
C VAL A 341 -22.14 15.48 -28.51
N LEU A 342 -22.44 14.33 -27.90
CA LEU A 342 -21.45 13.37 -27.38
C LEU A 342 -21.56 12.04 -28.15
N SER A 343 -20.84 11.93 -29.26
CA SER A 343 -21.03 10.85 -30.25
C SER A 343 -20.13 9.62 -30.11
N ALA A 344 -19.38 9.44 -29.01
CA ALA A 344 -18.31 8.42 -28.96
C ALA A 344 -18.75 7.08 -28.34
N VAL A 345 -19.53 7.13 -27.26
CA VAL A 345 -20.17 5.95 -26.63
C VAL A 345 -21.56 6.37 -26.16
N ARG A 346 -22.55 5.48 -26.31
CA ARG A 346 -23.89 5.58 -25.71
C ARG A 346 -24.15 4.30 -24.90
N MET A 347 -24.73 4.47 -23.72
CA MET A 347 -25.08 3.42 -22.76
C MET A 347 -26.46 3.73 -22.17
N THR A 348 -27.17 2.72 -21.70
CA THR A 348 -28.48 2.86 -21.07
C THR A 348 -28.45 2.19 -19.70
N PHE A 349 -28.92 2.91 -18.67
CA PHE A 349 -28.93 2.49 -17.27
C PHE A 349 -30.35 2.61 -16.71
N GLU A 350 -31.25 1.72 -17.17
CA GLU A 350 -32.72 1.79 -16.97
C GLU A 350 -33.16 2.20 -15.56
N GLU A 351 -32.61 1.56 -14.53
CA GLU A 351 -32.98 1.78 -13.12
C GLU A 351 -31.98 2.64 -12.34
N THR A 352 -30.78 2.87 -12.88
CA THR A 352 -29.62 3.35 -12.10
C THR A 352 -28.92 4.58 -12.66
N ASN A 353 -29.31 5.11 -13.82
CA ASN A 353 -28.69 6.31 -14.38
C ASN A 353 -28.71 7.47 -13.38
N THR A 354 -27.59 8.16 -13.29
CA THR A 354 -27.37 9.44 -12.59
C THR A 354 -26.24 10.18 -13.33
N PRO A 355 -26.10 11.51 -13.17
CA PRO A 355 -24.99 12.24 -13.78
C PRO A 355 -23.66 11.69 -13.26
N LYS A 356 -23.54 11.49 -11.93
CA LYS A 356 -22.48 10.77 -11.21
C LYS A 356 -22.07 9.44 -11.86
N LEU A 357 -23.01 8.52 -12.08
CA LEU A 357 -22.71 7.19 -12.65
C LEU A 357 -22.21 7.32 -14.09
N CYS A 358 -22.89 8.13 -14.90
CA CYS A 358 -22.49 8.39 -16.29
C CYS A 358 -21.08 9.02 -16.37
N PHE A 359 -20.82 10.02 -15.52
CA PHE A 359 -19.53 10.66 -15.35
C PHE A 359 -18.43 9.68 -14.95
N ASN A 360 -18.66 8.83 -13.94
CA ASN A 360 -17.69 7.83 -13.50
C ASN A 360 -17.32 6.89 -14.64
N VAL A 361 -18.30 6.35 -15.36
CA VAL A 361 -18.06 5.41 -16.48
C VAL A 361 -17.36 6.11 -17.65
N CYS A 362 -17.80 7.28 -18.09
CA CYS A 362 -17.16 8.01 -19.18
C CYS A 362 -15.71 8.42 -18.84
N MET A 363 -15.44 8.83 -17.59
CA MET A 363 -14.10 9.14 -17.09
C MET A 363 -13.19 7.90 -17.11
N GLN A 364 -13.69 6.74 -16.68
CA GLN A 364 -12.95 5.46 -16.68
C GLN A 364 -12.67 4.94 -18.09
N LEU A 365 -13.59 5.16 -19.02
CA LEU A 365 -13.40 4.90 -20.45
C LEU A 365 -12.40 5.87 -21.10
N GLY A 366 -12.08 6.99 -20.45
CA GLY A 366 -11.10 7.99 -20.90
C GLY A 366 -11.68 9.14 -21.73
N TYR A 367 -13.00 9.35 -21.70
CA TYR A 367 -13.66 10.43 -22.42
C TYR A 367 -13.64 11.74 -21.64
N LYS A 368 -13.42 12.87 -22.33
CA LYS A 368 -13.32 14.24 -21.74
C LYS A 368 -14.64 14.83 -21.23
N TYR A 369 -15.76 14.26 -21.67
CA TYR A 369 -17.13 14.69 -21.32
C TYR A 369 -18.05 13.48 -21.13
N SER A 370 -18.98 13.62 -20.19
CA SER A 370 -20.15 12.78 -19.98
C SER A 370 -21.42 13.59 -20.18
N GLY A 371 -22.52 12.96 -20.57
CA GLY A 371 -23.81 13.63 -20.68
C GLY A 371 -24.96 12.67 -20.52
N VAL A 372 -25.98 13.10 -19.79
CA VAL A 372 -27.20 12.30 -19.54
C VAL A 372 -28.38 12.87 -20.31
N GLU A 373 -29.16 11.99 -20.93
CA GLU A 373 -30.34 12.31 -21.73
C GLU A 373 -31.50 11.35 -21.38
N TYR A 374 -32.74 11.80 -21.60
CA TYR A 374 -33.96 10.97 -21.54
C TYR A 374 -34.13 10.15 -20.23
N GLY A 375 -33.55 10.61 -19.12
CA GLY A 375 -33.62 9.92 -17.84
C GLY A 375 -32.63 8.74 -17.74
N ASN A 376 -32.75 7.74 -18.62
CA ASN A 376 -31.99 6.49 -18.56
C ASN A 376 -30.72 6.44 -19.42
N GLU A 377 -30.47 7.41 -20.31
CA GLU A 377 -29.34 7.36 -21.25
C GLU A 377 -28.10 8.09 -20.74
N CYS A 378 -26.93 7.55 -21.08
CA CYS A 378 -25.62 8.11 -20.81
C CYS A 378 -24.77 8.11 -22.08
N PHE A 379 -24.13 9.25 -22.37
CA PHE A 379 -23.28 9.46 -23.53
C PHE A 379 -21.90 9.94 -23.10
N CYS A 380 -20.87 9.51 -23.82
CA CYS A 380 -19.49 9.95 -23.62
C CYS A 380 -18.93 10.59 -24.89
N GLY A 381 -18.04 11.58 -24.74
CA GLY A 381 -17.39 12.23 -25.87
C GLY A 381 -16.08 12.93 -25.55
N ASN A 382 -15.32 13.26 -26.59
CA ASN A 382 -14.03 13.96 -26.51
C ASN A 382 -14.05 15.38 -27.08
N ARG A 383 -15.17 15.81 -27.68
CA ARG A 383 -15.37 17.15 -28.21
C ARG A 383 -16.19 17.96 -27.21
N SER A 384 -15.85 19.23 -27.03
CA SER A 384 -16.69 20.16 -26.26
C SER A 384 -18.02 20.37 -27.00
N PRO A 385 -19.16 20.46 -26.29
CA PRO A 385 -20.40 20.95 -26.88
C PRO A 385 -20.23 22.32 -27.52
N ALA A 386 -20.95 22.57 -28.61
CA ALA A 386 -20.97 23.86 -29.26
C ALA A 386 -21.90 24.83 -28.50
N ARG A 387 -21.43 26.05 -28.21
CA ARG A 387 -22.11 27.00 -27.30
C ARG A 387 -23.37 27.64 -27.90
N ASP A 388 -23.57 27.52 -29.21
CA ASP A 388 -24.79 27.87 -29.94
C ASP A 388 -25.92 26.83 -29.77
N LEU A 389 -25.62 25.64 -29.25
CA LEU A 389 -26.60 24.61 -28.88
C LEU A 389 -27.03 24.69 -27.40
N GLU A 390 -26.48 25.63 -26.63
CA GLU A 390 -26.70 25.74 -25.18
C GLU A 390 -28.09 26.33 -24.85
N VAL A 391 -28.78 25.74 -23.88
CA VAL A 391 -30.10 26.15 -23.41
C VAL A 391 -30.17 26.12 -21.88
N GLY A 392 -31.18 26.75 -21.29
CA GLY A 392 -31.38 26.76 -19.84
C GLY A 392 -31.50 25.34 -19.26
N GLU A 393 -30.91 25.12 -18.09
CA GLU A 393 -30.87 23.81 -17.40
C GLU A 393 -32.26 23.20 -17.15
N ASN A 394 -33.30 24.04 -17.07
CA ASN A 394 -34.71 23.64 -16.99
C ASN A 394 -35.17 22.75 -18.17
N HIS A 395 -34.50 22.83 -19.32
CA HIS A 395 -34.77 21.95 -20.48
C HIS A 395 -34.18 20.54 -20.31
N CYS A 396 -33.29 20.36 -19.33
CA CYS A 396 -32.67 19.08 -18.95
C CYS A 396 -33.21 18.53 -17.61
N GLY A 397 -34.38 18.99 -17.16
CA GLY A 397 -34.97 18.65 -15.85
C GLY A 397 -35.71 17.31 -15.74
N MET A 398 -35.49 16.33 -16.62
CA MET A 398 -36.09 15.00 -16.46
C MET A 398 -35.44 14.28 -15.26
N PRO A 399 -36.21 13.73 -14.30
CA PRO A 399 -35.62 13.11 -13.11
C PRO A 399 -34.86 11.82 -13.46
N CYS A 400 -33.70 11.62 -12.84
CA CYS A 400 -32.92 10.40 -13.01
C CYS A 400 -33.61 9.18 -12.35
N PRO A 401 -33.54 7.98 -12.95
CA PRO A 401 -34.08 6.76 -12.35
C PRO A 401 -33.33 6.36 -11.07
N GLY A 402 -32.00 6.47 -11.07
CA GLY A 402 -31.15 6.15 -9.90
C GLY A 402 -31.22 7.18 -8.77
N ASN A 403 -31.65 8.42 -9.06
CA ASN A 403 -31.86 9.47 -8.06
C ASN A 403 -32.87 10.52 -8.55
N ARG A 404 -34.12 10.43 -8.08
CA ARG A 404 -35.21 11.32 -8.53
C ARG A 404 -35.06 12.81 -8.16
N ILE A 405 -34.03 13.17 -7.39
CA ILE A 405 -33.67 14.56 -7.07
C ILE A 405 -32.71 15.13 -8.12
N GLN A 406 -31.93 14.29 -8.80
CA GLN A 406 -31.01 14.71 -9.87
C GLN A 406 -31.69 14.75 -11.24
N HIS A 407 -31.13 15.58 -12.12
CA HIS A 407 -31.58 15.81 -13.49
C HIS A 407 -30.77 14.97 -14.49
N CYS A 408 -31.45 14.25 -15.38
CA CYS A 408 -30.88 13.38 -16.42
C CYS A 408 -31.33 13.78 -17.82
N GLY A 409 -31.26 15.08 -18.13
CA GLY A 409 -31.53 15.61 -19.47
C GLY A 409 -33.02 15.67 -19.81
N GLY A 410 -33.36 15.39 -21.05
CA GLY A 410 -34.74 15.40 -21.55
C GLY A 410 -34.85 14.75 -22.93
N SER A 411 -35.93 15.01 -23.66
CA SER A 411 -36.04 14.53 -25.05
C SER A 411 -35.16 15.38 -25.97
N LEU A 412 -34.10 14.78 -26.52
CA LEU A 412 -33.06 15.48 -27.29
C LEU A 412 -32.46 16.68 -26.54
N ARG A 413 -32.27 16.53 -25.23
CA ARG A 413 -31.68 17.53 -24.33
C ARG A 413 -30.68 16.83 -23.42
N ILE A 414 -29.41 17.08 -23.67
CA ILE A 414 -28.30 16.39 -23.00
C ILE A 414 -27.66 17.32 -21.96
N LEU A 415 -27.61 16.87 -20.70
CA LEU A 415 -26.98 17.60 -19.61
C LEU A 415 -25.50 17.21 -19.52
N VAL A 416 -24.62 18.02 -20.10
CA VAL A 416 -23.21 17.68 -20.31
C VAL A 416 -22.34 18.19 -19.17
N HIS A 417 -21.47 17.32 -18.68
CA HIS A 417 -20.48 17.60 -17.66
C HIS A 417 -19.08 17.25 -18.19
N SER A 418 -18.05 18.01 -17.83
CA SER A 418 -16.67 17.67 -18.19
C SER A 418 -16.04 16.77 -17.13
N THR A 419 -15.49 15.65 -17.60
CA THR A 419 -14.54 14.83 -16.82
C THR A 419 -13.18 15.52 -16.71
N SER A 420 -12.95 16.54 -17.55
CA SER A 420 -11.70 17.27 -17.71
C SER A 420 -11.31 18.21 -16.54
N GLY A 421 -11.99 18.13 -15.39
CA GLY A 421 -11.36 18.47 -14.11
C GLY A 421 -10.20 17.50 -13.75
N TYR A 422 -10.21 16.31 -14.35
CA TYR A 422 -9.13 15.33 -14.34
C TYR A 422 -8.47 15.32 -15.73
N GLN A 423 -7.38 16.09 -15.89
CA GLN A 423 -6.50 16.01 -17.07
C GLN A 423 -5.05 15.77 -16.65
N ASP A 424 -4.54 14.63 -17.10
CA ASP A 424 -3.12 14.43 -17.38
C ASP A 424 -2.64 15.49 -18.38
N THR A 425 -1.45 16.06 -18.16
CA THR A 425 -0.94 17.24 -18.87
C THR A 425 0.51 17.08 -19.33
N ARG A 426 0.77 16.07 -20.17
CA ARG A 426 1.93 16.09 -21.09
C ARG A 426 1.75 17.25 -22.09
N PRO A 427 2.67 18.25 -22.16
CA PRO A 427 2.57 19.33 -23.15
C PRO A 427 2.86 18.82 -24.57
N GLU A 428 2.13 19.32 -25.57
CA GLU A 428 2.51 19.15 -26.98
C GLU A 428 3.73 20.00 -27.33
N VAL A 429 4.71 19.40 -28.01
CA VAL A 429 5.93 20.09 -28.45
C VAL A 429 5.64 20.91 -29.71
N THR A 430 5.19 22.15 -29.51
CA THR A 430 5.04 23.12 -30.61
C THR A 430 6.40 23.72 -30.99
N THR A 431 6.81 23.51 -32.23
CA THR A 431 8.09 24.00 -32.77
C THR A 431 7.98 25.51 -33.11
N PRO A 432 8.93 26.37 -32.72
CA PRO A 432 8.80 27.82 -32.89
C PRO A 432 8.93 28.23 -34.36
N SER A 433 7.85 28.77 -34.93
CA SER A 433 7.84 29.38 -36.26
C SER A 433 8.38 30.82 -36.24
N ARG A 434 9.06 31.22 -37.32
CA ARG A 434 9.84 32.46 -37.43
C ARG A 434 8.94 33.70 -37.57
N PRO A 435 9.29 34.87 -37.01
CA PRO A 435 8.45 36.07 -37.10
C PRO A 435 8.30 36.60 -38.53
N ILE A 436 7.09 37.05 -38.89
CA ILE A 436 6.81 37.80 -40.12
C ILE A 436 6.35 39.22 -39.74
N THR A 437 6.98 40.23 -40.32
CA THR A 437 6.68 41.65 -40.08
C THR A 437 5.38 42.07 -40.78
N GLN A 438 4.52 42.85 -40.11
CA GLN A 438 3.34 43.46 -40.73
C GLN A 438 3.47 44.99 -40.82
N ARG A 439 2.89 45.58 -41.88
CA ARG A 439 2.81 47.04 -42.11
C ARG A 439 1.47 47.60 -41.58
N PRO A 440 1.42 48.86 -41.10
CA PRO A 440 0.18 49.49 -40.62
C PRO A 440 -0.59 50.23 -41.73
N VAL A 441 -1.93 50.17 -41.67
CA VAL A 441 -2.89 51.00 -42.43
C VAL A 441 -4.20 51.13 -41.60
N PRO A 442 -5.12 52.08 -41.84
CA PRO A 442 -5.00 53.42 -41.26
C PRO A 442 -6.19 53.84 -40.36
N THR A 443 -6.08 55.02 -39.76
CA THR A 443 -7.08 55.63 -38.86
C THR A 443 -8.21 56.36 -39.61
N THR A 444 -9.40 56.45 -39.01
CA THR A 444 -10.41 57.48 -39.30
C THR A 444 -10.92 58.14 -38.02
N THR A 445 -11.18 59.45 -38.03
CA THR A 445 -11.30 60.27 -36.80
C THR A 445 -12.27 61.45 -36.94
N LYS A 446 -13.13 61.68 -35.93
CA LYS A 446 -13.69 63.00 -35.53
C LYS A 446 -13.84 62.96 -33.99
N ARG A 447 -13.22 63.82 -33.15
CA ARG A 447 -13.29 65.30 -32.96
C ARG A 447 -14.70 65.82 -32.68
N SER A 448 -14.96 66.74 -31.72
CA SER A 448 -14.18 67.33 -30.58
C SER A 448 -15.17 68.14 -29.69
N VAL A 449 -14.87 68.66 -28.50
CA VAL A 449 -14.28 70.00 -28.19
C VAL A 449 -14.21 70.15 -26.64
N GLN A 450 -13.01 70.13 -26.03
CA GLN A 450 -12.26 71.25 -25.38
C GLN A 450 -12.59 71.59 -23.89
N THR A 451 -11.63 72.26 -23.25
CA THR A 451 -11.49 72.52 -21.78
C THR A 451 -11.22 74.01 -21.51
N PRO A 452 -11.09 74.46 -20.24
CA PRO A 452 -9.74 74.72 -19.70
C PRO A 452 -9.53 74.41 -18.20
N ARG A 453 -8.28 74.57 -17.72
CA ARG A 453 -7.85 74.49 -16.29
C ARG A 453 -7.73 75.89 -15.65
N PRO A 454 -7.27 75.99 -14.37
CA PRO A 454 -5.83 76.26 -14.16
C PRO A 454 -5.15 75.44 -13.04
N ASN A 455 -3.81 75.54 -12.95
CA ASN A 455 -2.96 75.00 -11.86
C ASN A 455 -2.72 76.07 -10.77
N VAL A 456 -2.19 75.69 -9.58
CA VAL A 456 -1.13 76.41 -8.82
C VAL A 456 -0.62 75.58 -7.60
N GLN A 457 0.63 75.79 -7.19
CA GLN A 457 1.30 75.38 -5.92
C GLN A 457 2.15 76.59 -5.41
N PRO A 458 3.01 76.57 -4.34
CA PRO A 458 3.35 75.52 -3.34
C PRO A 458 3.56 76.04 -1.86
N ILE A 459 4.12 75.17 -0.97
CA ILE A 459 4.85 75.44 0.32
C ILE A 459 4.07 76.12 1.50
N THR A 460 4.52 76.27 2.78
CA THR A 460 5.84 76.08 3.47
C THR A 460 5.74 75.85 5.01
N GLN A 461 6.74 75.20 5.64
CA GLN A 461 7.20 75.35 7.08
C GLN A 461 6.27 74.86 8.23
N ARG A 462 6.70 74.53 9.47
CA ARG A 462 7.99 74.53 10.26
C ARG A 462 7.98 73.33 11.28
N VAL A 463 9.08 72.58 11.53
CA VAL A 463 10.12 72.71 12.63
C VAL A 463 9.56 72.52 14.06
N THR A 464 10.13 71.76 15.02
CA THR A 464 11.54 71.46 15.48
C THR A 464 11.69 69.97 15.92
N GLN A 465 12.78 69.23 15.60
CA GLN A 465 14.07 69.00 16.35
C GLN A 465 13.97 68.20 17.69
N ARG A 466 14.96 67.42 18.16
CA ARG A 466 16.45 67.48 17.96
C ARG A 466 17.21 66.17 18.36
N THR A 467 18.25 65.77 17.58
CA THR A 467 19.55 65.11 17.98
C THR A 467 19.56 63.78 18.80
N THR A 468 20.56 62.86 18.82
CA THR A 468 21.96 62.66 18.34
C THR A 468 22.31 61.13 18.48
N GLN A 469 23.39 60.45 18.00
CA GLN A 469 24.51 60.66 17.04
C GLN A 469 25.12 59.25 16.65
N ARG A 470 26.32 59.23 16.04
CA ARG A 470 27.30 58.13 15.81
C ARG A 470 28.72 58.74 15.88
N PRO A 471 29.85 58.05 16.24
CA PRO A 471 30.56 57.17 15.28
C PRO A 471 31.57 56.08 15.81
N ASN A 472 32.04 55.24 14.87
CA ASN A 472 33.41 54.67 14.65
C ASN A 472 34.22 53.79 15.66
N GLN A 473 34.58 52.59 15.14
CA GLN A 473 35.95 52.01 14.93
C GLN A 473 36.78 51.25 16.02
N GLN A 474 37.19 50.02 15.61
CA GLN A 474 38.53 49.37 15.67
C GLN A 474 39.13 48.65 16.92
N ASN A 475 39.59 47.41 16.64
CA ASN A 475 40.87 46.75 17.01
C ASN A 475 41.19 46.09 18.39
N ASN A 476 41.41 44.75 18.29
CA ASN A 476 42.57 43.94 18.75
C ASN A 476 42.90 43.60 20.24
N GLN A 477 42.97 42.27 20.48
CA GLN A 477 44.03 41.47 21.15
C GLN A 477 44.19 41.36 22.70
N ARG A 478 43.91 40.12 23.19
CA ARG A 478 44.70 39.19 24.07
C ARG A 478 45.34 39.65 25.41
N PRO A 479 45.69 38.72 26.35
CA PRO A 479 45.40 37.27 26.44
C PRO A 479 44.41 36.95 27.60
N PRO A 480 44.70 36.48 28.85
CA PRO A 480 45.93 35.99 29.52
C PRO A 480 45.88 34.47 29.92
N TYR A 481 46.65 34.08 30.95
CA TYR A 481 46.81 32.79 31.67
C TYR A 481 46.05 32.83 33.03
N GLN A 482 45.88 31.81 33.91
CA GLN A 482 45.99 30.32 33.92
C GLN A 482 45.61 29.80 35.34
N THR A 483 45.11 28.55 35.51
CA THR A 483 45.05 27.74 36.78
C THR A 483 44.17 28.28 37.94
N THR A 484 43.86 27.55 39.05
CA THR A 484 44.29 26.26 39.66
C THR A 484 43.12 25.48 40.33
N THR A 485 43.18 24.12 40.36
CA THR A 485 42.70 23.15 41.42
C THR A 485 41.22 23.16 41.89
N SER A 486 40.63 22.11 42.51
CA SER A 486 40.79 20.63 42.61
C SER A 486 39.66 20.09 43.55
N VAL A 487 39.30 18.82 43.69
CA VAL A 487 39.81 17.53 43.14
C VAL A 487 38.67 16.84 42.31
N TYR A 488 38.26 15.56 42.34
CA TYR A 488 38.59 14.30 43.06
C TYR A 488 38.54 13.10 42.07
N SER A 489 39.07 11.95 42.47
CA SER A 489 39.45 10.84 41.57
C SER A 489 38.36 9.79 41.29
N PRO A 490 38.32 9.20 40.08
CA PRO A 490 37.79 7.86 39.83
C PRO A 490 38.86 6.77 40.09
N VAL A 491 38.45 5.51 40.27
CA VAL A 491 39.34 4.33 40.40
C VAL A 491 39.21 3.41 39.19
N MET A 492 40.31 2.75 38.83
CA MET A 492 40.53 1.99 37.60
C MET A 492 40.11 0.52 37.65
N LEU A 493 40.08 -0.12 36.47
CA LEU A 493 40.64 -1.46 36.11
C LEU A 493 40.37 -1.71 34.61
N THR A 494 41.24 -1.26 33.67
CA THR A 494 42.32 -2.03 33.00
C THR A 494 41.87 -3.32 32.30
N SER A 495 42.14 -3.55 31.01
CA SER A 495 43.49 -3.74 30.43
C SER A 495 43.49 -3.47 28.90
N THR A 496 44.23 -2.48 28.37
CA THR A 496 45.65 -2.47 27.90
C THR A 496 45.94 -3.18 26.57
N SER A 497 46.56 -2.45 25.65
CA SER A 497 47.30 -2.93 24.47
C SER A 497 48.56 -2.07 24.30
N GLY A 498 49.69 -2.66 23.91
CA GLY A 498 50.97 -1.96 23.75
C GLY A 498 52.10 -2.92 23.35
N ASN A 499 52.98 -2.50 22.43
CA ASN A 499 54.04 -3.33 21.84
C ASN A 499 55.38 -3.25 22.59
N GLY A 500 56.16 -4.34 22.50
CA GLY A 500 57.62 -4.24 22.38
C GLY A 500 58.43 -5.34 23.06
N ASP A 501 59.02 -6.25 22.27
CA ASP A 501 60.50 -6.32 22.17
C ASP A 501 60.94 -7.08 20.88
N ARG A 502 62.25 -7.09 20.59
CA ARG A 502 62.91 -7.84 19.52
C ARG A 502 63.51 -9.15 20.05
N THR A 503 63.41 -10.23 19.29
CA THR A 503 64.48 -11.25 19.22
C THR A 503 64.37 -12.10 17.95
N THR A 504 65.45 -12.80 17.60
CA THR A 504 65.62 -13.54 16.34
C THR A 504 65.24 -15.02 16.47
N ASN A 505 64.57 -15.58 15.44
CA ASN A 505 65.09 -16.76 14.72
C ASN A 505 64.27 -17.13 13.46
N ARG A 506 64.92 -17.82 12.53
CA ARG A 506 64.26 -18.57 11.44
C ARG A 506 63.95 -20.00 11.92
N ASN A 507 62.81 -20.57 11.54
CA ASN A 507 62.74 -21.90 10.88
C ASN A 507 61.30 -22.26 10.48
N ASN A 508 61.17 -23.24 9.58
CA ASN A 508 59.90 -23.74 9.03
C ASN A 508 59.09 -24.56 10.05
N GLY A 509 57.76 -24.50 9.93
CA GLY A 509 56.84 -25.45 10.58
C GLY A 509 55.38 -25.18 10.21
N ASN A 510 54.67 -26.19 9.70
CA ASN A 510 53.22 -26.11 9.44
C ASN A 510 52.44 -26.00 10.77
N SER A 511 51.46 -25.11 10.86
CA SER A 511 50.34 -25.28 11.79
C SER A 511 49.06 -24.61 11.31
N ASN A 512 48.06 -25.45 11.05
CA ASN A 512 46.61 -25.26 11.13
C ASN A 512 46.08 -23.82 11.33
N THR A 513 45.33 -23.33 10.35
CA THR A 513 44.34 -22.27 10.54
C THR A 513 43.26 -22.72 11.52
N LEU A 514 43.26 -22.15 12.74
CA LEU A 514 42.17 -22.30 13.70
C LEU A 514 40.91 -21.57 13.20
N ASN A 515 40.11 -22.28 12.39
CA ASN A 515 38.71 -21.92 12.18
C ASN A 515 37.99 -22.05 13.52
N SER A 516 37.83 -20.93 14.24
CA SER A 516 36.97 -20.87 15.43
C SER A 516 35.52 -21.04 14.98
N VAL A 517 35.03 -22.28 15.01
CA VAL A 517 33.61 -22.58 14.81
C VAL A 517 32.83 -21.84 15.89
N ARG A 518 32.16 -20.75 15.51
CA ARG A 518 31.16 -20.13 16.38
C ARG A 518 30.05 -21.16 16.56
N ASN A 519 29.88 -21.67 17.77
CA ASN A 519 28.74 -22.49 18.13
C ASN A 519 27.46 -21.66 18.02
N CYS A 520 26.82 -21.70 16.86
CA CYS A 520 25.62 -20.96 16.53
C CYS A 520 24.43 -21.53 17.31
N VAL A 521 24.21 -21.01 18.51
CA VAL A 521 22.92 -21.17 19.20
C VAL A 521 21.88 -20.42 18.36
N LYS A 522 20.92 -21.13 17.78
CA LYS A 522 19.85 -20.52 16.96
C LYS A 522 19.09 -19.47 17.78
N SER A 523 18.96 -18.26 17.24
CA SER A 523 18.18 -17.19 17.85
C SER A 523 16.67 -17.44 17.72
N VAL A 524 15.88 -16.78 18.58
CA VAL A 524 14.44 -16.59 18.36
C VAL A 524 14.14 -15.46 17.37
N THR A 525 15.11 -14.60 17.06
CA THR A 525 14.98 -13.59 16.00
C THR A 525 14.90 -14.26 14.63
N GLU A 526 13.86 -13.91 13.88
CA GLU A 526 13.61 -14.40 12.52
C GLU A 526 13.84 -13.29 11.48
N ILE A 527 14.42 -13.67 10.34
CA ILE A 527 14.47 -12.89 9.10
C ILE A 527 14.14 -13.85 7.97
N GLU A 528 13.27 -13.45 7.04
CA GLU A 528 12.84 -14.26 5.89
C GLU A 528 14.02 -14.97 5.20
N HIS A 529 13.97 -16.30 5.17
CA HIS A 529 14.97 -17.22 4.60
C HIS A 529 16.40 -17.18 5.17
N LYS A 530 16.63 -16.71 6.41
CA LYS A 530 17.97 -16.73 7.06
C LYS A 530 18.00 -17.50 8.38
N THR A 531 19.05 -18.30 8.58
CA THR A 531 19.41 -18.83 9.92
C THR A 531 20.22 -17.78 10.67
N ILE A 532 19.76 -17.41 11.87
CA ILE A 532 20.34 -16.35 12.71
C ILE A 532 20.87 -16.97 14.01
N CYS A 533 22.08 -16.60 14.43
CA CYS A 533 22.66 -17.01 15.71
C CYS A 533 22.34 -15.97 16.80
N LYS A 534 22.18 -16.44 18.03
CA LYS A 534 21.96 -15.59 19.22
C LYS A 534 23.07 -14.55 19.35
N GLY A 535 22.68 -13.29 19.45
CA GLY A 535 23.61 -12.16 19.55
C GLY A 535 24.23 -11.68 18.23
N ASP A 536 23.86 -12.21 17.06
CA ASP A 536 24.32 -11.70 15.77
C ASP A 536 23.92 -10.23 15.54
N LEU A 537 24.82 -9.46 14.93
CA LEU A 537 24.59 -8.06 14.56
C LEU A 537 23.86 -8.01 13.21
N LEU A 538 22.58 -7.69 13.24
CA LEU A 538 21.68 -7.71 12.09
C LEU A 538 21.69 -6.40 11.31
N PHE A 539 21.85 -5.29 12.02
CA PHE A 539 21.98 -3.95 11.45
C PHE A 539 22.96 -3.10 12.26
N LYS A 540 23.72 -2.27 11.56
CA LYS A 540 24.44 -1.16 12.17
C LYS A 540 24.53 0.00 11.19
N ASP A 541 24.22 1.20 11.68
CA ASP A 541 24.70 2.42 11.03
C ASP A 541 25.28 3.42 12.02
N ASN A 542 26.35 4.08 11.58
CA ASN A 542 27.09 5.13 12.28
C ASN A 542 26.90 6.50 11.58
N PHE A 543 26.23 6.56 10.42
CA PHE A 543 26.00 7.79 9.64
C PHE A 543 27.28 8.61 9.38
N GLU A 544 28.38 7.94 9.07
CA GLU A 544 29.73 8.55 9.04
C GLU A 544 29.88 9.63 7.95
N ASN A 545 29.33 9.38 6.74
CA ASN A 545 29.48 10.27 5.59
C ASN A 545 28.16 10.56 4.85
N THR A 546 27.31 9.55 4.65
CA THR A 546 26.06 9.67 3.87
C THR A 546 24.96 8.79 4.46
N ILE A 547 23.72 8.98 4.00
CA ILE A 547 22.62 8.02 4.20
C ILE A 547 22.81 6.90 3.16
N SER A 548 23.30 5.74 3.61
CA SER A 548 23.67 4.62 2.72
C SER A 548 22.43 4.00 2.05
N PRO A 549 22.36 3.94 0.71
CA PRO A 549 21.21 3.39 -0.02
C PRO A 549 21.06 1.88 0.20
N ASP A 550 22.16 1.17 0.46
CA ASP A 550 22.18 -0.28 0.75
C ASP A 550 21.56 -0.62 2.12
N LYS A 551 21.25 0.40 2.92
CA LYS A 551 20.65 0.30 4.25
C LYS A 551 19.32 1.02 4.38
N TRP A 552 19.13 2.15 3.68
CA TRP A 552 18.02 3.08 3.91
C TRP A 552 17.30 3.45 2.61
N THR A 553 16.02 3.10 2.54
CA THR A 553 15.06 3.64 1.58
C THR A 553 14.41 4.91 2.14
N TYR A 554 14.16 5.92 1.31
CA TYR A 554 13.36 7.08 1.70
C TYR A 554 11.87 6.75 1.49
N GLU A 555 11.01 7.14 2.43
CA GLU A 555 9.59 7.29 2.10
C GLU A 555 9.38 8.58 1.31
N VAL A 556 8.61 8.48 0.23
CA VAL A 556 8.20 9.62 -0.60
C VAL A 556 6.68 9.61 -0.71
N LYS A 557 5.99 10.36 0.14
CA LYS A 557 4.51 10.44 0.18
C LYS A 557 4.02 11.66 0.97
N MET A 558 2.78 12.06 0.72
CA MET A 558 2.00 12.95 1.58
C MET A 558 1.11 12.07 2.49
N PRO A 559 1.39 11.90 3.80
CA PRO A 559 0.67 10.93 4.61
C PRO A 559 -0.84 11.19 4.71
N TRP A 560 -1.60 10.10 4.83
CA TRP A 560 -3.06 10.11 4.89
C TRP A 560 -3.53 9.36 6.15
N ILE A 561 -4.56 8.52 6.05
CA ILE A 561 -5.10 7.75 7.17
C ILE A 561 -4.04 6.90 7.90
N PRO A 562 -4.11 6.78 9.24
CA PRO A 562 -5.04 7.48 10.15
C PRO A 562 -4.45 8.77 10.75
N ASP A 563 -3.15 9.04 10.54
CA ASP A 563 -2.44 10.11 11.25
C ASP A 563 -2.62 11.49 10.59
N TYR A 564 -2.88 11.53 9.28
CA TYR A 564 -3.12 12.73 8.45
C TYR A 564 -2.09 13.85 8.67
N GLU A 565 -0.81 13.45 8.74
CA GLU A 565 0.34 14.33 9.00
C GLU A 565 0.40 15.54 8.04
N PHE A 566 0.78 16.72 8.52
CA PHE A 566 0.81 17.96 7.72
C PHE A 566 2.10 18.13 6.91
N VAL A 567 2.72 17.02 6.50
CA VAL A 567 4.01 16.98 5.82
C VAL A 567 3.94 16.36 4.41
N VAL A 568 4.90 16.76 3.57
CA VAL A 568 5.31 16.03 2.38
C VAL A 568 6.64 15.35 2.69
N LEU A 569 6.67 14.02 2.76
CA LEU A 569 7.90 13.24 2.91
C LEU A 569 8.58 13.12 1.55
N GLN A 570 9.84 13.55 1.44
CA GLN A 570 10.61 13.52 0.19
C GLN A 570 12.10 13.24 0.41
N LYS A 571 12.77 12.75 -0.64
CA LYS A 571 14.23 12.62 -0.72
C LYS A 571 14.90 13.96 -1.03
N LYS A 572 14.86 14.90 -0.07
CA LYS A 572 15.52 16.22 -0.17
C LYS A 572 16.66 16.37 0.84
N THR A 573 17.83 16.79 0.36
CA THR A 573 19.04 16.99 1.17
C THR A 573 18.92 18.13 2.19
N GLN A 574 17.99 19.07 2.00
CA GLN A 574 17.66 20.09 3.01
C GLN A 574 16.89 19.52 4.21
N ASN A 575 16.20 18.38 4.03
CA ASN A 575 15.32 17.75 5.02
C ASN A 575 15.96 16.55 5.71
N ALA A 576 16.73 15.72 5.00
CA ALA A 576 17.54 14.66 5.59
C ALA A 576 18.95 14.60 5.01
N PHE A 577 19.95 14.73 5.88
CA PHE A 577 21.37 14.77 5.52
C PHE A 577 22.25 14.20 6.64
N VAL A 578 23.52 13.92 6.32
CA VAL A 578 24.56 13.65 7.32
C VAL A 578 25.37 14.91 7.57
N LYS A 579 25.64 15.21 8.83
CA LYS A 579 26.56 16.27 9.27
C LYS A 579 27.28 15.80 10.53
N ASN A 580 28.61 16.00 10.59
CA ASN A 580 29.45 15.65 11.74
C ASN A 580 29.28 14.18 12.22
N GLY A 581 29.16 13.23 11.29
CA GLY A 581 28.98 11.81 11.60
C GLY A 581 27.62 11.46 12.23
N LYS A 582 26.57 12.24 11.95
CA LYS A 582 25.21 12.01 12.45
C LYS A 582 24.16 12.32 11.38
N LEU A 583 23.13 11.49 11.31
CA LEU A 583 21.90 11.79 10.58
C LEU A 583 21.20 13.00 11.22
N HIS A 584 20.73 13.92 10.40
CA HIS A 584 19.92 15.07 10.76
C HIS A 584 18.65 15.02 9.91
N ILE A 585 17.47 15.05 10.55
CA ILE A 585 16.16 15.19 9.89
C ILE A 585 15.47 16.46 10.41
N LYS A 586 15.07 17.37 9.52
CA LYS A 586 14.43 18.66 9.86
C LYS A 586 13.25 19.02 8.93
N PRO A 587 12.27 19.80 9.41
CA PRO A 587 11.19 20.29 8.59
C PRO A 587 11.61 21.57 7.85
N THR A 588 11.03 21.83 6.68
CA THR A 588 11.16 23.10 5.95
C THR A 588 9.80 23.53 5.43
N LEU A 589 9.50 24.83 5.41
CA LEU A 589 8.20 25.32 4.93
C LEU A 589 8.18 25.39 3.41
N MET A 590 7.04 25.01 2.81
CA MET A 590 6.75 25.22 1.39
C MET A 590 6.39 26.69 1.11
N GLU A 591 6.33 27.04 -0.18
CA GLU A 591 6.02 28.39 -0.66
C GLU A 591 4.51 28.71 -0.53
N ASP A 592 4.18 29.88 0.00
CA ASP A 592 2.83 30.27 0.46
C ASP A 592 1.73 30.20 -0.63
N GLU A 593 2.03 30.55 -1.88
CA GLU A 593 1.09 30.47 -3.00
C GLU A 593 0.98 29.04 -3.55
N PHE A 594 2.09 28.32 -3.71
CA PHE A 594 2.10 26.91 -4.09
C PHE A 594 1.28 26.05 -3.12
N VAL A 595 1.41 26.26 -1.80
CA VAL A 595 0.60 25.56 -0.78
C VAL A 595 -0.91 25.76 -1.00
N ARG A 596 -1.32 26.95 -1.45
CA ARG A 596 -2.73 27.34 -1.57
C ARG A 596 -3.37 27.05 -2.93
N LYS A 597 -2.58 26.93 -3.99
CA LYS A 597 -3.07 26.84 -5.39
C LYS A 597 -2.40 25.75 -6.22
N GLY A 598 -1.29 25.19 -5.75
CA GLY A 598 -0.45 24.26 -6.51
C GLY A 598 -1.02 22.85 -6.63
N ARG A 599 -0.52 22.14 -7.64
CA ARG A 599 -0.57 20.68 -7.75
C ARG A 599 0.76 20.12 -7.30
N LEU A 600 0.76 19.09 -6.46
CA LEU A 600 1.95 18.34 -6.10
C LEU A 600 1.79 16.87 -6.49
N GLU A 601 2.76 16.39 -7.28
CA GLU A 601 2.80 15.04 -7.82
C GLU A 601 4.20 14.47 -7.61
N LEU A 602 4.30 13.47 -6.73
CA LEU A 602 5.56 13.01 -6.17
C LEU A 602 6.26 12.00 -7.09
N GLN A 603 7.39 12.42 -7.64
CA GLN A 603 8.29 11.56 -8.40
C GLN A 603 8.84 10.45 -7.51
N SER A 604 8.80 9.20 -7.98
CA SER A 604 9.16 8.01 -7.21
C SER A 604 8.41 7.87 -5.88
N CYS A 605 7.12 8.20 -5.85
CA CYS A 605 6.26 8.01 -4.68
C CYS A 605 6.29 6.57 -4.16
N THR A 606 6.47 6.40 -2.85
CA THR A 606 6.45 5.10 -2.15
C THR A 606 5.13 4.83 -1.41
N GLY A 607 4.17 5.74 -1.51
CA GLY A 607 2.79 5.55 -1.07
C GLY A 607 1.93 4.88 -2.15
N MET A 608 0.62 4.83 -1.93
CA MET A 608 -0.34 4.30 -2.90
C MET A 608 -0.41 5.22 -4.14
N LEU A 609 0.11 4.74 -5.28
CA LEU A 609 0.05 5.47 -6.55
C LEU A 609 -1.38 5.85 -6.95
N HIS A 610 -1.51 7.02 -7.59
CA HIS A 610 -2.80 7.63 -7.96
C HIS A 610 -3.80 7.75 -6.79
N SER A 611 -3.28 8.02 -5.59
CA SER A 611 -4.03 8.47 -4.41
C SER A 611 -3.45 9.79 -3.89
N GLU A 612 -4.11 10.36 -2.87
CA GLU A 612 -3.61 11.53 -2.14
C GLU A 612 -2.26 11.32 -1.43
N GLU A 613 -1.75 10.08 -1.34
CA GLU A 613 -0.38 9.86 -0.89
C GLU A 613 0.67 10.33 -1.92
N CYS A 614 0.32 10.37 -3.20
CA CYS A 614 1.25 10.69 -4.29
C CYS A 614 0.88 11.93 -5.10
N VAL A 615 -0.42 12.26 -5.18
CA VAL A 615 -0.95 13.37 -6.00
C VAL A 615 -1.99 14.14 -5.22
N ARG A 616 -1.78 15.45 -5.00
CA ARG A 616 -2.78 16.37 -4.45
C ARG A 616 -2.85 17.66 -5.26
N GLN A 617 -4.02 18.29 -5.24
CA GLN A 617 -4.30 19.60 -5.81
C GLN A 617 -4.89 20.46 -4.70
N ALA A 618 -4.35 21.67 -4.47
CA ALA A 618 -4.98 22.60 -3.55
C ALA A 618 -6.29 23.14 -4.11
N ALA A 619 -7.36 23.12 -3.31
CA ALA A 619 -8.69 23.59 -3.67
C ALA A 619 -9.42 24.20 -2.47
N THR A 620 -9.77 25.50 -2.58
CA THR A 620 -10.54 26.28 -1.59
C THR A 620 -9.96 26.27 -0.16
N PHE A 621 -10.31 25.29 0.67
CA PHE A 621 -9.80 25.12 2.05
C PHE A 621 -8.86 23.91 2.20
N SER A 622 -8.88 22.97 1.25
CA SER A 622 -7.96 21.85 1.16
C SER A 622 -6.66 22.34 0.53
N ILE A 623 -5.70 22.75 1.36
CA ILE A 623 -4.35 23.14 0.92
C ILE A 623 -3.46 21.90 0.74
N LEU A 624 -2.32 22.06 0.06
CA LEU A 624 -1.25 21.05 0.12
C LEU A 624 -0.64 21.01 1.53
N PRO A 625 -0.05 19.86 1.96
CA PRO A 625 0.70 19.79 3.21
C PRO A 625 1.81 20.86 3.23
N PRO A 626 1.78 21.83 4.16
CA PRO A 626 2.60 23.05 4.05
C PRO A 626 4.08 22.86 4.43
N ILE A 627 4.46 21.68 4.92
CA ILE A 627 5.80 21.37 5.43
C ILE A 627 6.42 20.29 4.56
N GLU A 628 7.65 20.47 4.08
CA GLU A 628 8.47 19.36 3.58
C GLU A 628 9.26 18.75 4.73
N SER A 629 9.36 17.42 4.75
CA SER A 629 10.18 16.66 5.70
C SER A 629 10.71 15.39 5.04
N ALA A 630 11.32 14.51 5.82
CA ALA A 630 11.84 13.23 5.34
C ALA A 630 11.67 12.13 6.39
N ARG A 631 11.49 10.91 5.91
CA ARG A 631 11.50 9.66 6.68
C ARG A 631 12.33 8.64 5.90
N ILE A 632 13.23 7.94 6.58
CA ILE A 632 14.03 6.86 6.01
C ILE A 632 13.71 5.56 6.74
N THR A 633 13.73 4.44 6.03
CA THR A 633 13.29 3.14 6.55
C THR A 633 14.25 2.02 6.13
N THR A 634 14.24 0.92 6.88
CA THR A 634 14.95 -0.31 6.52
C THR A 634 14.05 -1.30 5.75
N LYS A 635 12.87 -0.88 5.26
CA LYS A 635 11.82 -1.79 4.76
C LYS A 635 12.34 -2.81 3.73
N GLU A 636 13.05 -2.34 2.72
CA GLU A 636 13.56 -3.15 1.61
C GLU A 636 14.95 -3.77 1.87
N THR A 637 15.61 -3.44 2.99
CA THR A 637 17.00 -3.80 3.29
C THR A 637 17.12 -4.75 4.50
N LEU A 638 16.30 -4.50 5.53
CA LEU A 638 16.09 -5.34 6.70
C LEU A 638 14.68 -5.14 7.27
N SER A 639 13.83 -6.13 7.03
CA SER A 639 12.71 -6.46 7.91
C SER A 639 13.08 -7.68 8.76
N PHE A 640 12.59 -7.75 9.99
CA PHE A 640 12.92 -8.78 10.98
C PHE A 640 11.81 -8.95 12.01
N LYS A 641 11.79 -10.07 12.72
CA LYS A 641 10.87 -10.33 13.84
C LYS A 641 11.65 -10.68 15.10
N TYR A 642 11.39 -9.95 16.18
CA TYR A 642 12.07 -10.00 17.48
C TYR A 642 13.54 -9.57 17.44
N GLY A 643 14.03 -8.92 18.50
CA GLY A 643 15.41 -8.42 18.56
C GLY A 643 15.65 -7.41 19.68
N ILE A 644 16.90 -6.96 19.76
CA ILE A 644 17.31 -5.78 20.54
C ILE A 644 17.60 -4.65 19.54
N ILE A 645 16.79 -3.59 19.59
CA ILE A 645 16.93 -2.40 18.77
C ILE A 645 17.44 -1.28 19.67
N GLN A 646 18.54 -0.63 19.31
CA GLN A 646 19.07 0.54 20.00
C GLN A 646 19.28 1.69 19.00
N VAL A 647 18.71 2.85 19.31
CA VAL A 647 18.84 4.09 18.53
C VAL A 647 19.38 5.17 19.45
N ARG A 648 20.57 5.69 19.14
CA ARG A 648 21.15 6.81 19.87
C ARG A 648 20.77 8.13 19.19
N ALA A 649 19.90 8.90 19.83
CA ALA A 649 19.33 10.11 19.25
C ALA A 649 19.17 11.27 20.24
N LYS A 650 19.09 12.48 19.69
CA LYS A 650 18.66 13.70 20.37
C LYS A 650 17.36 14.16 19.70
N LEU A 651 16.30 14.32 20.51
CA LEU A 651 14.97 14.66 20.00
C LEU A 651 14.86 16.15 19.63
N PRO A 652 13.92 16.54 18.75
CA PRO A 652 13.69 17.93 18.37
C PRO A 652 13.05 18.76 19.50
N LEU A 653 13.16 20.08 19.38
CA LEU A 653 12.34 21.09 20.06
C LEU A 653 11.76 22.04 19.01
N GLY A 654 10.50 22.43 19.16
CA GLY A 654 9.74 23.29 18.24
C GLY A 654 8.28 22.85 18.20
N ASP A 655 7.35 23.80 18.22
CA ASP A 655 5.94 23.50 18.44
C ASP A 655 5.33 22.72 17.27
N TRP A 656 4.45 21.77 17.59
CA TRP A 656 3.75 20.88 16.66
C TRP A 656 4.62 19.85 15.92
N ILE A 657 5.91 19.75 16.25
CA ILE A 657 6.84 18.74 15.70
C ILE A 657 6.73 17.41 16.47
N VAL A 658 6.85 16.28 15.78
CA VAL A 658 6.93 14.92 16.35
C VAL A 658 8.12 14.15 15.74
N PRO A 659 9.07 13.63 16.55
CA PRO A 659 10.10 12.72 16.08
C PRO A 659 9.56 11.30 15.92
N GLU A 660 10.09 10.60 14.91
CA GLU A 660 9.66 9.26 14.55
C GLU A 660 10.82 8.30 14.72
N ILE A 661 10.81 7.53 15.82
CA ILE A 661 11.73 6.43 16.06
C ILE A 661 10.87 5.21 16.39
N TRP A 662 10.43 4.49 15.35
CA TRP A 662 9.44 3.44 15.49
C TRP A 662 9.68 2.24 14.56
N LEU A 663 9.07 1.11 14.91
CA LEU A 663 8.96 -0.06 14.03
C LEU A 663 7.59 -0.11 13.37
N GLU A 664 7.56 -0.48 12.09
CA GLU A 664 6.34 -0.65 11.28
C GLU A 664 6.29 -2.03 10.62
N PRO A 665 5.10 -2.63 10.44
CA PRO A 665 4.97 -3.98 9.90
C PRO A 665 5.30 -4.02 8.40
N LYS A 666 6.14 -4.98 7.99
CA LYS A 666 6.53 -5.23 6.59
C LYS A 666 5.32 -5.53 5.70
N ARG A 667 4.40 -6.35 6.21
CA ARG A 667 3.14 -6.75 5.57
C ARG A 667 1.99 -6.48 6.53
N LYS A 668 0.86 -5.94 6.06
CA LYS A 668 -0.31 -5.60 6.88
C LYS A 668 -1.19 -6.83 7.20
N PHE A 669 -0.59 -7.84 7.85
CA PHE A 669 -1.16 -9.17 8.12
C PHE A 669 -2.51 -9.13 8.86
N TYR A 670 -2.63 -8.32 9.92
CA TYR A 670 -3.85 -8.16 10.71
C TYR A 670 -4.79 -7.08 10.16
N GLY A 671 -4.50 -6.53 8.97
CA GLY A 671 -5.32 -5.51 8.31
C GLY A 671 -4.73 -4.09 8.32
N PRO A 672 -5.51 -3.11 7.80
CA PRO A 672 -5.08 -1.75 7.48
C PRO A 672 -4.90 -0.87 8.73
N SER A 673 -4.57 0.41 8.54
CA SER A 673 -4.32 1.37 9.63
C SER A 673 -3.29 0.79 10.61
N TYR A 674 -3.63 0.75 11.89
CA TYR A 674 -2.85 0.19 12.99
C TYR A 674 -3.28 -1.23 13.36
N ALA A 675 -4.10 -1.93 12.57
CA ALA A 675 -4.54 -3.28 12.93
C ALA A 675 -3.34 -4.25 12.97
N SER A 676 -2.36 -4.03 12.07
CA SER A 676 -1.05 -4.69 12.09
C SER A 676 0.02 -4.02 12.97
N GLY A 677 -0.37 -3.05 13.80
CA GLY A 677 0.48 -2.40 14.80
C GLY A 677 1.45 -1.31 14.31
N ARG A 678 1.97 -0.54 15.26
CA ARG A 678 3.19 0.29 15.18
C ARG A 678 3.85 0.32 16.58
N ILE A 679 5.18 0.19 16.67
CA ILE A 679 5.92 0.21 17.96
C ILE A 679 6.76 1.48 18.03
N ARG A 680 6.36 2.46 18.85
CA ARG A 680 7.15 3.67 19.12
C ARG A 680 8.23 3.38 20.16
N ILE A 681 9.49 3.41 19.73
CA ILE A 681 10.65 3.19 20.61
C ILE A 681 10.85 4.43 21.49
N ALA A 682 10.83 5.61 20.87
CA ALA A 682 10.95 6.89 21.55
C ALA A 682 10.24 8.01 20.79
N MET A 683 9.39 8.75 21.48
CA MET A 683 8.74 9.97 21.00
C MET A 683 8.70 11.00 22.15
N ALA A 684 9.00 12.25 21.86
CA ALA A 684 8.64 13.37 22.74
C ALA A 684 8.17 14.50 21.82
N ARG A 685 7.04 15.14 22.15
CA ARG A 685 6.51 16.24 21.33
C ARG A 685 7.52 17.40 21.35
N GLY A 686 7.67 18.09 20.22
CA GLY A 686 8.66 19.17 20.09
C GLY A 686 8.30 20.41 20.93
N ASN A 687 7.02 20.60 21.25
CA ASN A 687 6.55 21.74 22.04
C ASN A 687 7.26 21.85 23.40
N LYS A 688 7.68 23.07 23.77
CA LYS A 688 8.45 23.31 25.00
C LYS A 688 7.64 23.11 26.30
N ASN A 689 6.35 23.40 26.24
CA ASN A 689 5.39 23.35 27.33
C ASN A 689 4.01 23.17 26.67
N LEU A 690 3.49 21.94 26.62
CA LEU A 690 2.25 21.60 25.91
C LEU A 690 1.31 20.93 26.88
N MET A 691 0.27 21.65 27.25
CA MET A 691 -0.67 21.27 28.27
C MET A 691 -1.99 20.79 27.64
N TYR A 692 -2.66 19.84 28.30
CA TYR A 692 -4.06 19.50 28.08
C TYR A 692 -4.73 19.40 29.45
N GLY A 693 -5.65 20.34 29.73
CA GLY A 693 -6.00 20.68 31.11
C GLY A 693 -4.73 21.01 31.93
N ASP A 694 -4.55 20.31 33.05
CA ASP A 694 -3.38 20.39 33.93
C ASP A 694 -2.25 19.41 33.56
N THR A 695 -2.37 18.65 32.47
CA THR A 695 -1.39 17.62 32.07
C THR A 695 -0.37 18.14 31.06
N GLU A 696 0.90 18.26 31.46
CA GLU A 696 2.04 18.49 30.55
C GLU A 696 2.33 17.23 29.71
N MET A 697 2.43 17.41 28.39
CA MET A 697 2.61 16.38 27.37
C MET A 697 3.69 16.73 26.33
N GLY A 698 4.36 17.88 26.49
CA GLY A 698 5.41 18.38 25.62
C GLY A 698 6.74 17.65 25.78
N ASN A 699 7.84 18.34 25.45
CA ASN A 699 9.18 17.77 25.35
C ASN A 699 9.77 17.24 26.68
N ARG A 700 9.09 17.49 27.80
CA ARG A 700 9.38 16.92 29.11
C ARG A 700 8.92 15.45 29.24
N LYS A 701 7.95 15.01 28.42
CA LYS A 701 7.44 13.63 28.39
C LYS A 701 8.06 12.84 27.24
N LEU A 702 8.74 11.75 27.57
CA LEU A 702 9.13 10.71 26.63
C LEU A 702 8.10 9.59 26.67
N GLU A 703 7.51 9.29 25.52
CA GLU A 703 6.64 8.16 25.29
C GLU A 703 7.41 7.02 24.60
N SER A 704 7.27 5.81 25.15
CA SER A 704 7.53 4.54 24.46
C SER A 704 6.22 3.75 24.44
N SER A 705 5.74 3.32 23.27
CA SER A 705 4.39 2.75 23.18
C SER A 705 4.20 1.70 22.10
N VAL A 706 3.24 0.81 22.35
CA VAL A 706 2.64 -0.05 21.31
C VAL A 706 1.28 0.52 20.95
N LEU A 707 1.02 0.69 19.66
CA LEU A 707 -0.22 1.24 19.13
C LEU A 707 -0.86 0.23 18.17
N MET A 708 -2.16 -0.01 18.32
CA MET A 708 -2.92 -0.98 17.54
C MET A 708 -4.39 -0.53 17.39
N GLY A 709 -5.10 -0.98 16.35
CA GLY A 709 -6.52 -0.64 16.18
C GLY A 709 -7.03 -0.63 14.74
N VAL A 710 -8.35 -0.77 14.58
CA VAL A 710 -9.04 -0.83 13.29
C VAL A 710 -9.78 0.49 13.03
N GLY A 711 -9.65 1.03 11.83
CA GLY A 711 -10.22 2.34 11.48
C GLY A 711 -9.69 3.45 12.38
N GLU A 712 -10.61 4.14 13.06
CA GLU A 712 -10.35 5.24 14.00
C GLU A 712 -10.22 4.78 15.47
N ASN A 713 -10.65 3.56 15.81
CA ASN A 713 -10.51 2.99 17.17
C ASN A 713 -9.07 2.50 17.37
N ILE A 714 -8.13 3.44 17.42
CA ILE A 714 -6.69 3.22 17.64
C ILE A 714 -6.39 3.48 19.11
N ARG A 715 -5.88 2.45 19.78
CA ARG A 715 -5.51 2.46 21.19
C ARG A 715 -4.08 1.97 21.36
N GLY A 716 -3.55 2.02 22.57
CA GLY A 716 -2.22 1.50 22.85
C GLY A 716 -1.86 1.53 24.31
N ARG A 717 -0.77 0.83 24.65
CA ARG A 717 -0.13 0.93 25.97
C ARG A 717 1.12 1.79 25.84
N THR A 718 1.17 2.88 26.61
CA THR A 718 2.26 3.86 26.62
C THR A 718 2.94 3.90 27.98
N ILE A 719 4.27 3.86 27.96
CA ILE A 719 5.15 4.16 29.08
C ILE A 719 5.59 5.63 28.94
N ILE A 720 5.40 6.43 30.00
CA ILE A 720 5.69 7.88 29.99
C ILE A 720 6.79 8.18 31.01
N ARG A 721 7.90 8.80 30.55
CA ARG A 721 9.03 9.18 31.40
C ARG A 721 9.21 10.70 31.44
N ASP A 722 9.23 11.24 32.66
CA ASP A 722 9.33 12.68 32.93
C ASP A 722 10.79 13.14 33.04
N LYS A 723 11.13 14.25 32.39
CA LYS A 723 12.48 14.84 32.45
C LYS A 723 12.42 16.37 32.39
N ILE A 724 12.59 17.00 33.56
CA ILE A 724 12.38 18.45 33.79
C ILE A 724 13.16 19.33 32.80
N ASP A 725 14.38 18.96 32.42
CA ASP A 725 15.20 19.76 31.49
C ASP A 725 14.86 19.53 30.01
N GLY A 726 14.03 18.54 29.69
CA GLY A 726 13.58 18.16 28.34
C GLY A 726 14.44 17.07 27.69
N TRP A 727 13.82 16.29 26.79
CA TRP A 727 14.49 15.22 26.04
C TRP A 727 15.27 15.73 24.80
N HIS A 728 15.06 16.98 24.39
CA HIS A 728 15.78 17.62 23.27
C HIS A 728 17.25 18.00 23.54
N LYS A 729 17.70 18.05 24.80
CA LYS A 729 19.01 18.64 25.14
C LYS A 729 20.21 17.74 24.85
N HIS A 730 20.05 16.43 25.05
CA HIS A 730 21.17 15.49 25.09
C HIS A 730 20.88 14.25 24.23
N PHE A 731 21.94 13.58 23.78
CA PHE A 731 21.82 12.31 23.05
C PHE A 731 21.61 11.16 24.04
N HIS A 732 20.48 10.47 23.92
CA HIS A 732 20.08 9.33 24.75
C HIS A 732 20.04 8.04 23.93
N ASN A 733 20.27 6.90 24.57
CA ASN A 733 20.22 5.56 23.96
C ASN A 733 18.85 4.93 24.19
N TYR A 734 17.93 5.14 23.26
CA TYR A 734 16.59 4.55 23.29
C TYR A 734 16.68 3.08 22.85
N THR A 735 16.27 2.15 23.71
CA THR A 735 16.42 0.72 23.48
C THR A 735 15.08 0.00 23.62
N LEU A 736 14.73 -0.81 22.61
CA LEU A 736 13.61 -1.75 22.62
C LEU A 736 14.16 -3.18 22.66
N ILE A 737 13.73 -3.97 23.63
CA ILE A 737 13.88 -5.43 23.64
C ILE A 737 12.52 -6.03 23.29
N TRP A 738 12.38 -6.54 22.08
CA TRP A 738 11.14 -7.12 21.55
C TRP A 738 11.32 -8.63 21.43
N THR A 739 10.68 -9.40 22.30
CA THR A 739 10.74 -10.88 22.31
C THR A 739 9.40 -11.46 21.83
N PRO A 740 9.27 -12.79 21.64
CA PRO A 740 7.97 -13.44 21.41
C PRO A 740 6.96 -13.27 22.56
N ASP A 741 7.43 -12.82 23.73
CA ASP A 741 6.68 -12.81 24.98
C ASP A 741 6.30 -11.42 25.48
N ASN A 742 7.13 -10.40 25.21
CA ASN A 742 6.99 -9.07 25.78
C ASN A 742 7.74 -8.02 24.94
N LEU A 743 7.37 -6.76 25.11
CA LEU A 743 8.12 -5.60 24.62
C LEU A 743 8.60 -4.80 25.84
N LYS A 744 9.91 -4.57 25.93
CA LYS A 744 10.54 -3.79 27.00
C LYS A 744 11.23 -2.56 26.43
N PHE A 745 11.12 -1.43 27.12
CA PHE A 745 11.78 -0.18 26.73
C PHE A 745 12.74 0.28 27.83
N LEU A 746 13.96 0.66 27.43
CA LEU A 746 15.02 1.19 28.29
C LEU A 746 15.56 2.51 27.72
N VAL A 747 16.10 3.35 28.60
CA VAL A 747 16.77 4.60 28.23
C VAL A 747 18.15 4.62 28.89
N ASP A 748 19.21 4.85 28.11
CA ASP A 748 20.61 4.87 28.57
C ASP A 748 21.06 3.59 29.31
N GLY A 749 20.42 2.46 29.00
CA GLY A 749 20.66 1.17 29.66
C GLY A 749 20.00 1.03 31.04
N GLN A 750 19.17 1.99 31.44
CA GLN A 750 18.45 2.03 32.71
C GLN A 750 16.93 2.12 32.46
N HIS A 751 16.15 2.13 33.55
CA HIS A 751 14.69 2.30 33.54
C HIS A 751 13.96 1.27 32.65
N GLU A 752 14.26 -0.02 32.80
CA GLU A 752 13.54 -1.09 32.09
C GLU A 752 12.08 -1.17 32.54
N GLU A 753 11.16 -0.95 31.60
CA GLU A 753 9.71 -1.07 31.80
C GLU A 753 9.08 -1.90 30.67
N THR A 754 8.02 -2.64 31.00
CA THR A 754 7.50 -3.74 30.17
C THR A 754 6.02 -3.59 29.82
N ILE A 755 5.66 -3.93 28.58
CA ILE A 755 4.31 -3.78 28.05
C ILE A 755 3.34 -4.89 28.50
N MET A 756 3.81 -6.12 28.65
CA MET A 756 3.04 -7.24 29.24
C MET A 756 3.40 -7.38 30.72
N THR A 757 2.40 -7.66 31.57
CA THR A 757 2.62 -8.08 32.97
C THR A 757 2.55 -9.61 33.09
N PRO A 758 3.02 -10.23 34.19
CA PRO A 758 2.95 -11.69 34.38
C PRO A 758 1.52 -12.27 34.33
N GLU A 759 0.52 -11.47 34.66
CA GLU A 759 -0.91 -11.83 34.70
C GLU A 759 -1.60 -11.63 33.33
N THR A 760 -0.91 -11.02 32.36
CA THR A 760 -1.47 -10.74 31.04
C THR A 760 -1.46 -12.00 30.16
N ASN A 761 -2.65 -12.46 29.74
CA ASN A 761 -2.75 -13.55 28.76
C ASN A 761 -2.53 -13.06 27.31
N ARG A 762 -3.10 -11.91 26.92
CA ARG A 762 -2.86 -11.26 25.60
C ARG A 762 -2.75 -9.74 25.70
N LEU A 763 -1.90 -9.14 24.87
CA LEU A 763 -1.70 -7.69 24.79
C LEU A 763 -3.00 -6.94 24.49
N ALA A 764 -3.81 -7.46 23.57
CA ALA A 764 -5.06 -6.84 23.16
C ALA A 764 -6.06 -6.69 24.34
N GLU A 765 -5.97 -7.55 25.37
CA GLU A 765 -6.80 -7.47 26.58
C GLU A 765 -6.42 -6.24 27.44
N ILE A 766 -5.12 -5.91 27.56
CA ILE A 766 -4.67 -4.70 28.29
C ILE A 766 -5.00 -3.40 27.55
N VAL A 767 -5.25 -3.47 26.24
CA VAL A 767 -5.53 -2.29 25.39
C VAL A 767 -7.05 -1.99 25.35
N GLU A 768 -7.84 -2.72 26.14
CA GLU A 768 -9.25 -2.44 26.46
C GLU A 768 -10.17 -2.31 25.23
N PHE A 769 -9.95 -3.13 24.21
CA PHE A 769 -10.90 -3.26 23.10
C PHE A 769 -12.15 -4.05 23.52
N ASP A 770 -13.26 -3.78 22.83
CA ASP A 770 -14.46 -4.62 22.94
C ASP A 770 -14.21 -6.03 22.38
N ASP A 771 -15.01 -7.00 22.84
CA ASP A 771 -14.82 -8.42 22.55
C ASP A 771 -14.88 -8.79 21.06
N ASN A 772 -15.57 -7.98 20.24
CA ASN A 772 -15.64 -8.18 18.78
C ASN A 772 -14.36 -7.69 18.12
N THR A 773 -13.90 -6.47 18.43
CA THR A 773 -12.64 -5.92 17.90
C THR A 773 -11.43 -6.82 18.25
N LEU A 774 -11.43 -7.43 19.44
CA LEU A 774 -10.40 -8.38 19.88
C LEU A 774 -10.23 -9.60 18.94
N ILE A 775 -11.23 -10.00 18.15
CA ILE A 775 -11.16 -11.22 17.33
C ILE A 775 -9.99 -11.21 16.34
N THR A 776 -9.65 -10.02 15.83
CA THR A 776 -8.52 -9.76 14.93
C THR A 776 -7.21 -10.36 15.45
N TRP A 777 -6.89 -10.10 16.73
CA TRP A 777 -5.62 -10.50 17.34
C TRP A 777 -5.73 -11.79 18.17
N LYS A 778 -6.94 -12.26 18.49
CA LYS A 778 -7.19 -13.59 19.05
C LYS A 778 -6.68 -14.71 18.11
N THR A 779 -6.54 -14.44 16.80
CA THR A 779 -5.90 -15.34 15.81
C THR A 779 -4.38 -15.50 15.96
N GLY A 780 -3.71 -14.52 16.57
CA GLY A 780 -2.24 -14.48 16.69
C GLY A 780 -1.72 -14.99 18.04
N THR A 781 -0.43 -14.76 18.28
CA THR A 781 0.21 -15.00 19.58
C THR A 781 -0.26 -14.00 20.65
N LYS A 782 0.24 -14.15 21.89
CA LYS A 782 -0.12 -13.23 22.98
C LYS A 782 0.30 -11.77 22.79
N ILE A 783 1.28 -11.48 21.92
CA ILE A 783 1.70 -10.11 21.61
C ILE A 783 1.19 -9.61 20.25
N ALA A 784 0.28 -10.33 19.59
CA ALA A 784 -0.34 -9.88 18.35
C ALA A 784 -0.92 -8.46 18.49
N PRO A 785 -0.67 -7.54 17.53
CA PRO A 785 -0.12 -7.78 16.19
C PRO A 785 1.41 -7.84 16.06
N PHE A 786 2.17 -7.71 17.16
CA PHE A 786 3.64 -7.59 17.16
C PHE A 786 4.38 -8.94 17.10
N ASP A 787 3.87 -9.87 16.29
CA ASP A 787 4.42 -11.22 16.05
C ASP A 787 4.69 -11.51 14.57
N GLN A 788 4.80 -10.45 13.77
CA GLN A 788 5.12 -10.46 12.34
C GLN A 788 6.49 -9.82 12.08
N GLU A 789 6.96 -9.79 10.84
CA GLU A 789 8.15 -9.00 10.49
C GLU A 789 7.84 -7.50 10.47
N PHE A 790 8.71 -6.72 11.12
CA PHE A 790 8.70 -5.25 11.15
C PHE A 790 10.03 -4.71 10.61
N TYR A 791 10.04 -3.45 10.19
CA TYR A 791 11.22 -2.68 9.82
C TYR A 791 11.33 -1.41 10.67
N LEU A 792 12.52 -0.82 10.75
CA LEU A 792 12.76 0.44 11.46
C LEU A 792 12.48 1.63 10.53
N SER A 793 11.77 2.63 11.03
CA SER A 793 11.61 3.95 10.42
C SER A 793 12.24 5.02 11.31
N LEU A 794 12.97 5.95 10.70
CA LEU A 794 13.51 7.16 11.31
C LEU A 794 13.01 8.38 10.53
N GLY A 795 12.35 9.32 11.19
CA GLY A 795 11.72 10.46 10.52
C GLY A 795 11.33 11.60 11.44
N LEU A 796 10.70 12.61 10.85
CA LEU A 796 10.20 13.77 11.55
C LEU A 796 8.91 14.23 10.89
N THR A 797 7.87 14.43 11.69
CA THR A 797 6.58 14.89 11.19
C THR A 797 6.05 16.10 11.96
N VAL A 798 4.97 16.70 11.46
CA VAL A 798 4.39 17.94 11.98
C VAL A 798 2.87 17.87 11.94
N GLY A 799 2.22 18.32 13.03
CA GLY A 799 0.77 18.41 13.13
C GLY A 799 0.08 17.04 13.12
N GLY A 800 -0.90 16.87 12.23
CA GLY A 800 -1.71 15.65 12.14
C GLY A 800 -2.83 15.59 13.19
N MET A 801 -3.57 14.48 13.18
CA MET A 801 -4.89 14.37 13.83
C MET A 801 -4.93 13.52 15.10
N ARG A 802 -3.79 12.99 15.55
CA ARG A 802 -3.74 12.01 16.66
C ARG A 802 -2.73 12.32 17.76
N ASP A 803 -1.56 12.88 17.43
CA ASP A 803 -0.51 13.10 18.44
C ASP A 803 -0.71 14.38 19.27
N PHE A 804 -1.58 15.29 18.83
CA PHE A 804 -1.96 16.50 19.56
C PHE A 804 -3.47 16.44 19.89
N PRO A 805 -3.87 16.28 21.17
CA PRO A 805 -5.28 16.39 21.56
C PRO A 805 -5.88 17.75 21.21
N ASP A 806 -7.18 17.80 20.99
CA ASP A 806 -7.90 19.07 20.87
C ASP A 806 -7.92 19.79 22.22
N GLU A 807 -8.14 21.11 22.21
CA GLU A 807 -8.13 21.97 23.41
C GLU A 807 -6.78 21.99 24.18
N SER A 808 -5.73 21.38 23.61
CA SER A 808 -4.36 21.51 24.10
C SER A 808 -3.75 22.87 23.75
N TYR A 809 -2.84 23.37 24.60
CA TYR A 809 -2.22 24.68 24.44
C TYR A 809 -0.71 24.62 24.63
N SER A 810 0.03 25.28 23.73
CA SER A 810 1.50 25.36 23.73
C SER A 810 1.96 26.72 24.23
N SER A 811 2.68 26.74 25.34
CA SER A 811 3.21 27.98 25.97
C SER A 811 2.18 29.10 26.20
N GLY A 812 0.90 28.75 26.33
CA GLY A 812 -0.22 29.69 26.52
C GLY A 812 -1.02 30.01 25.25
N HIS A 813 -0.65 29.45 24.08
CA HIS A 813 -1.37 29.59 22.82
C HIS A 813 -2.13 28.30 22.47
N GLU A 814 -3.42 28.39 22.14
CA GLU A 814 -4.25 27.21 21.81
C GLU A 814 -3.77 26.52 20.53
N LYS A 815 -3.89 25.19 20.45
CA LYS A 815 -3.69 24.42 19.23
C LYS A 815 -4.63 24.96 18.12
N PRO A 816 -4.11 25.47 16.99
CA PRO A 816 -4.93 26.18 16.01
C PRO A 816 -5.85 25.28 15.16
N TRP A 817 -5.85 23.97 15.35
CA TRP A 817 -6.73 23.03 14.64
C TRP A 817 -7.43 22.04 15.56
N ARG A 818 -8.60 21.59 15.13
CA ARG A 818 -9.30 20.43 15.70
C ARG A 818 -8.99 19.17 14.89
N ASN A 819 -8.93 18.03 15.54
CA ASN A 819 -8.68 16.73 14.92
C ASN A 819 -9.87 16.35 14.03
N MET A 820 -9.58 15.68 12.91
CA MET A 820 -10.54 15.30 11.86
C MET A 820 -11.32 16.46 11.20
N ALA A 821 -11.09 17.72 11.58
CA ALA A 821 -11.77 18.86 10.99
C ALA A 821 -11.26 19.16 9.57
N VAL A 822 -12.15 19.33 8.60
CA VAL A 822 -11.83 19.59 7.18
C VAL A 822 -11.00 20.86 6.92
N LYS A 823 -10.87 21.77 7.90
CA LYS A 823 -10.02 22.97 7.84
C LYS A 823 -8.74 22.88 8.67
N ALA A 824 -8.42 21.72 9.25
CA ALA A 824 -7.32 21.61 10.22
C ALA A 824 -5.97 22.09 9.67
N MET A 825 -5.58 21.60 8.50
CA MET A 825 -4.30 21.91 7.86
C MET A 825 -4.20 23.40 7.47
N ILE A 826 -5.27 24.00 6.96
CA ILE A 826 -5.29 25.43 6.62
C ILE A 826 -5.28 26.33 7.85
N ASN A 827 -5.95 25.96 8.95
CA ASN A 827 -5.88 26.71 10.20
C ASN A 827 -4.46 26.66 10.80
N PHE A 828 -3.85 25.47 10.86
CA PHE A 828 -2.44 25.29 11.25
C PHE A 828 -1.50 26.18 10.42
N TRP A 829 -1.72 26.25 9.11
CA TRP A 829 -0.94 27.10 8.21
C TRP A 829 -1.17 28.60 8.42
N GLN A 830 -2.40 29.02 8.68
CA GLN A 830 -2.72 30.43 8.97
C GLN A 830 -2.04 30.91 10.25
N ASP A 831 -1.97 30.05 11.28
CA ASP A 831 -1.37 30.34 12.59
C ASP A 831 0.17 30.42 12.60
N ARG A 832 0.86 30.16 11.48
CA ARG A 832 2.34 30.03 11.42
C ARG A 832 3.14 31.18 12.00
N HIS A 833 2.56 32.36 12.20
CA HIS A 833 3.22 33.49 12.87
C HIS A 833 3.51 33.24 14.36
N HIS A 834 2.72 32.40 15.04
CA HIS A 834 2.97 32.01 16.44
C HIS A 834 4.01 30.88 16.52
N TRP A 835 3.79 29.75 15.85
CA TRP A 835 4.64 28.57 16.01
C TRP A 835 5.98 28.63 15.25
N ARG A 836 6.09 29.32 14.10
CA ARG A 836 7.33 29.33 13.28
C ARG A 836 8.55 29.88 14.02
N ASN A 837 8.36 30.81 14.94
CA ASN A 837 9.45 31.38 15.75
C ASN A 837 9.95 30.44 16.87
N THR A 838 9.27 29.32 17.09
CA THR A 838 9.75 28.23 17.97
C THR A 838 10.68 27.27 17.24
N TRP A 839 10.77 27.35 15.91
CA TRP A 839 11.58 26.45 15.08
C TRP A 839 12.94 27.05 14.72
N ASP A 840 14.01 26.23 14.74
CA ASP A 840 15.33 26.61 14.23
C ASP A 840 16.15 25.41 13.72
N ASP A 841 17.22 25.72 12.98
CA ASP A 841 18.08 24.78 12.26
C ASP A 841 18.98 23.87 13.13
N GLU A 842 19.00 24.04 14.45
CA GLU A 842 19.83 23.22 15.37
C GLU A 842 19.03 22.43 16.40
N ARG A 843 17.89 22.97 16.85
CA ARG A 843 17.01 22.39 17.86
C ARG A 843 15.79 21.70 17.25
N SER A 844 15.25 22.17 16.13
CA SER A 844 14.06 21.56 15.47
C SER A 844 14.44 20.41 14.54
N VAL A 845 15.41 19.61 14.97
CA VAL A 845 16.08 18.59 14.17
C VAL A 845 16.18 17.31 14.99
N LEU A 846 15.62 16.21 14.49
CA LEU A 846 15.95 14.89 15.00
C LEU A 846 17.39 14.57 14.58
N GLN A 847 18.28 14.38 15.55
CA GLN A 847 19.66 14.00 15.30
C GLN A 847 19.89 12.55 15.76
N VAL A 848 20.35 11.67 14.86
CA VAL A 848 20.65 10.26 15.18
C VAL A 848 22.13 10.00 14.97
N GLU A 849 22.80 9.55 16.02
CA GLU A 849 24.24 9.28 16.06
C GLU A 849 24.56 7.86 15.58
N HIS A 850 23.77 6.86 16.01
CA HIS A 850 23.89 5.50 15.48
C HIS A 850 22.61 4.68 15.69
N VAL A 851 22.50 3.60 14.91
CA VAL A 851 21.50 2.55 15.03
C VAL A 851 22.21 1.20 15.15
N ARG A 852 21.71 0.33 16.03
CA ARG A 852 22.14 -1.07 16.19
C ARG A 852 20.92 -1.97 16.32
N ILE A 853 20.87 -3.07 15.56
CA ILE A 853 19.86 -4.13 15.71
C ILE A 853 20.60 -5.46 15.88
N GLN A 854 20.26 -6.21 16.92
CA GLN A 854 20.95 -7.44 17.31
C GLN A 854 19.97 -8.56 17.64
N ALA A 855 20.32 -9.80 17.28
CA ALA A 855 19.51 -10.99 17.51
C ALA A 855 19.46 -11.38 19.00
N LEU A 856 18.31 -11.91 19.43
CA LEU A 856 18.07 -12.37 20.82
C LEU A 856 18.76 -13.69 21.18
#